data_AF-A0A6A0HVD5-F1
#
_entry.id   AF-A0A6A0HVD5-F1
#
_cell.length_a   1.000
_cell.length_b   1.000
_cell.length_c   1.000
_cell.angle_alpha   90.00
_cell.angle_beta   90.00
_cell.angle_gamma   90.00
#
_symmetry.space_group_name_H-M   'P 1'
#
loop_
_entity.id
_entity.type
_entity.pdbx_description
1 polymer ?
#
loop_
_entity_poly.entity_id
_entity_poly.type
_entity_poly.pdbx_seq_one_letter_code
_entity_poly.pdbx_strand_id
1 'polypeptide(L)'
;MRTKRLVFFIRFLFPAIIARMLLTPTLLAQTFSERPLKFEHLTVAHGLSQSSVHCMLQDRRGFMWFGTGDGLNRFDGYNFVAYKNEAADSTSISSDWILSIYEDRAGTLWVGTFSGGLNRFDPATEQFTRFVHDPGNPHSLSENKVNTIHEDHTGALWIGTEHGLNQFDHVTNTFTRFLPDPQTPHSLGHPTVCALYEDRSRTIWIGTEGGGLHRLDPATKQFTRFVHDPNDAHSLSDNIVRAIYEDRAGRLWIGTGRGGLNQFDRSTQKFTRYAFDPNPDLSSFFQGQSGYELSHPEVRSICEDRFGTFWLGTLGGGLNRFDPATGRFTYYVENPNPASRTEGSAKQSLSNNRVFSVRSDRAGALWIGTDNGLNKLDPGRAPFTALVNELENSQNSSHNIIWAICKDRRGALWIGTENGFFRRTRDERGQEQAVYFSNFSKKHYENKVNVIYEDRRGMLWVGTDYVLKQFDPDELIRTSNGRFGVIRWEDDPQNPSVLSRMQIFSICEDSTGANTLWVGTSGGLVRLRRNDDGQYHRTAYKQDPNDPNGLGSNNLRPLFVDHSGVLWVGTWHDGLQQFDAASGRFKRFAHDQKNPHSLINNVIRSLHEDRAGRLWIGTDGGLDSFDRHTEQFQHYTEKDGLPNSAIWGILEDDHGRLWLSTNNGIACFTSTASAFKNYTVEDGLSHQEFNRGAWFKSRDGEMFFGGMNGVTAFHPDSIKDNPFIPPVVITAFKRYNTDDAEGVAIVEKGIFARREINLSYKDNIISFEFAALNFRNPEKNQYAYKLEGYREQWIQLGTNREATFTNLDPGGYVLHVKGSNNDGVWNEAGTSLKIIVTPPWWKTLWFRILSVVTLIGLVLSAHRLRIADIKARNKALEKEIIKRQQAEEALRQAFMEISQLKEQLQAENIYLQQEIKLEHNYDEIIGESEALKYVLHKVEQVASGDTTVLLLGETGVGKELFARAIHHLSPYRERPLVKLNCAALPSHLIESELFGHEKGAFTGAVEKQLGRFELADGTTIFLDEIGELPLELQPKLLRVLQDGEFERLGNPKTLKVKTRVIAATNRDLDEEIRQGRFRKDLFYRLSVYPITVPALRKRQQDIPLLVGAFVQRFSKKLGKSIDAIPQKTMQALQQYAWPGNVRELQNVIERAVVTTVDNTLRIELPALSNATATGAKTLEDIEREHILKTLEATQWKIEGAEGAAARLGLNPSTLRSRMNKLGIRRV
;
A
#
# COMPACT_ATOMS: atom_id res chain seq x y z
N MET A 1 35.67 -90.08 -2.23
CA MET A 1 34.87 -89.12 -1.43
C MET A 1 34.13 -88.14 -2.34
N ARG A 2 32.85 -87.88 -2.06
CA ARG A 2 31.86 -87.06 -2.84
C ARG A 2 31.26 -85.97 -1.93
N THR A 3 30.64 -84.92 -2.51
CA THR A 3 30.09 -83.65 -1.91
C THR A 3 31.04 -82.45 -1.74
N LYS A 4 31.76 -82.05 -2.80
CA LYS A 4 32.39 -80.71 -2.88
C LYS A 4 32.47 -80.09 -4.28
N ARG A 5 31.63 -80.53 -5.25
CA ARG A 5 31.72 -80.04 -6.64
C ARG A 5 30.43 -79.53 -7.29
N LEU A 6 29.32 -79.46 -6.55
CA LEU A 6 28.05 -78.91 -7.08
C LEU A 6 27.81 -77.42 -6.77
N VAL A 7 28.66 -76.80 -5.93
CA VAL A 7 28.51 -75.39 -5.49
C VAL A 7 29.25 -74.39 -6.38
N PHE A 8 30.08 -74.85 -7.32
CA PHE A 8 30.89 -73.95 -8.14
C PHE A 8 30.25 -73.56 -9.48
N PHE A 9 29.17 -74.25 -9.91
CA PHE A 9 28.55 -74.04 -11.22
C PHE A 9 27.22 -73.25 -11.20
N ILE A 10 26.65 -72.94 -10.03
CA ILE A 10 25.36 -72.21 -9.90
C ILE A 10 25.54 -70.71 -9.53
N ARG A 11 26.77 -70.24 -9.32
CA ARG A 11 27.06 -68.87 -8.88
C ARG A 11 27.44 -67.86 -9.96
N PHE A 12 27.59 -68.28 -11.22
CA PHE A 12 28.06 -67.39 -12.30
C PHE A 12 27.09 -67.23 -13.49
N LEU A 13 25.95 -67.92 -13.52
CA LEU A 13 25.02 -67.87 -14.67
C LEU A 13 23.58 -67.39 -14.33
N PHE A 14 23.23 -67.25 -13.05
CA PHE A 14 21.91 -66.74 -12.63
C PHE A 14 21.78 -65.22 -12.37
N PRO A 15 22.86 -64.41 -12.20
CA PRO A 15 22.72 -62.95 -12.22
C PRO A 15 22.69 -62.34 -13.63
N ALA A 16 23.04 -63.09 -14.68
CA ALA A 16 23.17 -62.55 -16.04
C ALA A 16 21.85 -62.53 -16.86
N ILE A 17 20.82 -63.26 -16.43
CA ILE A 17 19.51 -63.31 -17.12
C ILE A 17 18.48 -62.41 -16.43
N ILE A 18 18.57 -62.24 -15.11
CA ILE A 18 17.77 -61.24 -14.37
C ILE A 18 18.33 -59.82 -14.58
N ALA A 19 19.64 -59.66 -14.81
CA ALA A 19 20.23 -58.38 -15.24
C ALA A 19 20.01 -58.04 -16.72
N ARG A 20 19.40 -58.92 -17.54
CA ARG A 20 19.01 -58.63 -18.94
C ARG A 20 17.50 -58.46 -19.14
N MET A 21 16.68 -58.81 -18.16
CA MET A 21 15.25 -58.47 -18.11
C MET A 21 14.93 -57.26 -17.21
N LEU A 22 15.87 -56.77 -16.40
CA LEU A 22 15.74 -55.54 -15.59
C LEU A 22 16.47 -54.32 -16.18
N LEU A 23 16.94 -54.40 -17.43
CA LEU A 23 17.68 -53.32 -18.12
C LEU A 23 17.15 -53.00 -19.52
N THR A 24 15.86 -53.20 -19.75
CA THR A 24 15.12 -52.36 -20.70
C THR A 24 14.27 -51.41 -19.87
N PRO A 25 14.62 -50.13 -19.73
CA PRO A 25 13.57 -49.16 -19.50
C PRO A 25 12.71 -49.25 -20.77
N THR A 26 11.57 -49.93 -20.67
CA THR A 26 10.41 -49.54 -21.45
C THR A 26 10.23 -48.06 -21.15
N LEU A 27 10.82 -47.23 -22.03
CA LEU A 27 10.50 -45.81 -22.10
C LEU A 27 9.01 -45.76 -22.50
N LEU A 28 8.14 -45.88 -21.49
CA LEU A 28 7.05 -44.93 -21.38
C LEU A 28 7.74 -43.58 -21.13
N ALA A 29 8.30 -43.00 -22.20
CA ALA A 29 8.40 -41.57 -22.28
C ALA A 29 6.96 -41.10 -22.15
N GLN A 30 6.54 -40.75 -20.94
CA GLN A 30 5.45 -39.82 -20.79
C GLN A 30 5.89 -38.62 -21.61
N THR A 31 5.33 -38.49 -22.81
CA THR A 31 5.41 -37.27 -23.58
C THR A 31 4.70 -36.23 -22.72
N PHE A 32 5.49 -35.52 -21.90
CA PHE A 32 5.03 -34.31 -21.25
C PHE A 32 4.61 -33.39 -22.38
N SER A 33 3.31 -33.24 -22.59
CA SER A 33 2.75 -32.10 -23.30
C SER A 33 3.38 -30.86 -22.67
N GLU A 34 4.21 -30.15 -23.45
CA GLU A 34 4.93 -28.98 -22.97
C GLU A 34 3.90 -27.90 -22.62
N ARG A 35 3.81 -27.59 -21.32
CA ARG A 35 2.83 -26.62 -20.80
C ARG A 35 3.15 -25.22 -21.36
N PRO A 36 2.16 -24.44 -21.81
CA PRO A 36 2.40 -23.08 -22.26
C PRO A 36 2.91 -22.23 -21.10
N LEU A 37 4.12 -21.67 -21.29
CA LEU A 37 4.77 -20.82 -20.30
C LEU A 37 4.15 -19.42 -20.32
N LYS A 38 4.01 -18.81 -19.14
CA LYS A 38 3.50 -17.44 -19.00
C LYS A 38 4.65 -16.45 -18.79
N PHE A 39 4.67 -15.38 -19.57
CA PHE A 39 5.60 -14.25 -19.49
C PHE A 39 4.93 -13.05 -18.82
N GLU A 40 5.64 -12.47 -17.87
CA GLU A 40 5.33 -11.18 -17.25
C GLU A 40 6.15 -10.09 -17.94
N HIS A 41 5.49 -9.03 -18.43
CA HIS A 41 6.11 -7.99 -19.25
C HIS A 41 6.34 -6.73 -18.43
N LEU A 42 7.60 -6.37 -18.21
CA LEU A 42 8.01 -5.14 -17.52
C LEU A 42 8.58 -4.16 -18.55
N THR A 43 7.93 -3.01 -18.70
CA THR A 43 8.22 -1.99 -19.71
C THR A 43 8.44 -0.62 -19.05
N VAL A 44 8.60 0.43 -19.87
CA VAL A 44 8.73 1.83 -19.41
C VAL A 44 7.56 2.27 -18.52
N ALA A 45 6.36 1.72 -18.72
CA ALA A 45 5.20 1.99 -17.88
C ALA A 45 5.41 1.59 -16.40
N HIS A 46 6.34 0.67 -16.13
CA HIS A 46 6.68 0.20 -14.79
C HIS A 46 7.89 0.94 -14.18
N GLY A 47 8.46 1.93 -14.89
CA GLY A 47 9.61 2.72 -14.43
C GLY A 47 10.96 2.34 -15.03
N LEU A 48 11.02 1.35 -15.92
CA LEU A 48 12.22 1.05 -16.70
C LEU A 48 12.58 2.26 -17.58
N SER A 49 13.85 2.70 -17.58
CA SER A 49 14.21 3.94 -18.29
C SER A 49 13.99 3.87 -19.81
N GLN A 50 14.23 2.71 -20.44
CA GLN A 50 14.01 2.49 -21.87
C GLN A 50 13.80 1.00 -22.18
N SER A 51 13.12 0.71 -23.29
CA SER A 51 12.63 -0.63 -23.62
C SER A 51 13.71 -1.62 -24.05
N SER A 52 14.82 -1.18 -24.66
CA SER A 52 15.89 -2.07 -25.11
C SER A 52 16.83 -2.40 -23.96
N VAL A 53 16.79 -3.65 -23.49
CA VAL A 53 17.64 -4.14 -22.39
C VAL A 53 18.74 -5.03 -22.94
N HIS A 54 19.98 -4.57 -22.87
CA HIS A 54 21.14 -5.22 -23.48
C HIS A 54 21.87 -6.19 -22.54
N CYS A 55 21.91 -5.89 -21.24
CA CYS A 55 22.63 -6.70 -20.26
C CYS A 55 21.95 -6.67 -18.90
N MET A 56 22.20 -7.72 -18.10
CA MET A 56 21.56 -7.89 -16.79
C MET A 56 22.52 -8.54 -15.80
N LEU A 57 22.38 -8.17 -14.52
CA LEU A 57 23.13 -8.73 -13.40
C LEU A 57 22.24 -8.77 -12.15
N GLN A 58 22.42 -9.78 -11.29
CA GLN A 58 21.91 -9.73 -9.93
C GLN A 58 23.09 -9.55 -8.97
N ASP A 59 23.07 -8.48 -8.18
CA ASP A 59 24.18 -8.17 -7.27
C ASP A 59 24.18 -9.07 -6.01
N ARG A 60 25.27 -9.05 -5.21
CA ARG A 60 25.37 -9.80 -3.95
C ARG A 60 24.27 -9.48 -2.94
N ARG A 61 23.77 -8.25 -2.92
CA ARG A 61 22.68 -7.82 -2.02
C ARG A 61 21.33 -8.39 -2.44
N GLY A 62 21.18 -8.70 -3.73
CA GLY A 62 20.04 -9.34 -4.36
C GLY A 62 19.30 -8.46 -5.36
N PHE A 63 19.71 -7.20 -5.59
CA PHE A 63 19.06 -6.32 -6.55
C PHE A 63 19.29 -6.80 -7.96
N MET A 64 18.31 -6.61 -8.83
CA MET A 64 18.48 -6.78 -10.26
C MET A 64 18.95 -5.48 -10.88
N TRP A 65 19.94 -5.57 -11.76
CA TRP A 65 20.50 -4.45 -12.51
C TRP A 65 20.32 -4.70 -14.00
N PHE A 66 19.85 -3.70 -14.72
CA PHE A 66 19.53 -3.76 -16.14
C PHE A 66 20.21 -2.60 -16.88
N GLY A 67 21.03 -2.95 -17.88
CA GLY A 67 21.64 -1.98 -18.77
C GLY A 67 20.76 -1.76 -19.99
N THR A 68 20.37 -0.51 -20.24
CA THR A 68 19.49 -0.15 -21.35
C THR A 68 20.16 0.78 -22.35
N GLY A 69 19.45 1.13 -23.42
CA GLY A 69 19.88 2.17 -24.35
C GLY A 69 19.87 3.59 -23.76
N ASP A 70 19.19 3.81 -22.64
CA ASP A 70 19.01 5.13 -22.00
C ASP A 70 19.04 5.01 -20.47
N GLY A 71 20.14 4.47 -19.94
CA GLY A 71 20.48 4.46 -18.52
C GLY A 71 20.69 3.07 -17.92
N LEU A 72 21.32 3.07 -16.74
CA LEU A 72 21.46 1.91 -15.87
C LEU A 72 20.27 1.86 -14.90
N ASN A 73 19.59 0.73 -14.79
CA ASN A 73 18.42 0.59 -13.91
C ASN A 73 18.71 -0.41 -12.80
N ARG A 74 18.43 -0.04 -11.55
CA ARG A 74 18.37 -0.95 -10.39
C ARG A 74 16.91 -1.25 -10.07
N PHE A 75 16.59 -2.50 -9.78
CA PHE A 75 15.26 -2.96 -9.45
C PHE A 75 15.24 -3.77 -8.15
N ASP A 76 14.35 -3.39 -7.25
CA ASP A 76 14.19 -3.99 -5.91
C ASP A 76 13.02 -5.00 -5.83
N GLY A 77 12.31 -5.20 -6.93
CA GLY A 77 11.11 -6.05 -7.00
C GLY A 77 9.82 -5.26 -7.14
N TYR A 78 9.86 -3.96 -6.84
CA TYR A 78 8.71 -3.08 -6.94
C TYR A 78 8.99 -1.83 -7.78
N ASN A 79 10.15 -1.18 -7.58
CA ASN A 79 10.49 0.07 -8.25
C ASN A 79 11.81 -0.03 -8.99
N PHE A 80 11.88 0.67 -10.11
CA PHE A 80 13.12 0.94 -10.82
C PHE A 80 13.72 2.26 -10.38
N VAL A 81 15.04 2.27 -10.17
CA VAL A 81 15.85 3.48 -10.00
C VAL A 81 16.81 3.57 -11.18
N ALA A 82 16.65 4.61 -12.01
CA ALA A 82 17.46 4.85 -13.19
C ALA A 82 18.61 5.81 -12.89
N TYR A 83 19.82 5.44 -13.30
CA TYR A 83 21.03 6.27 -13.27
C TYR A 83 21.37 6.69 -14.69
N LYS A 84 21.42 8.01 -14.91
CA LYS A 84 21.64 8.64 -16.22
C LYS A 84 22.83 9.59 -16.22
N ASN A 85 23.34 9.88 -17.41
CA ASN A 85 24.38 10.84 -17.63
C ASN A 85 23.85 12.26 -17.44
N GLU A 86 24.49 13.01 -16.55
CA GLU A 86 24.25 14.42 -16.34
C GLU A 86 25.52 15.17 -16.77
N ALA A 87 25.43 15.92 -17.88
CA ALA A 87 26.60 16.57 -18.48
C ALA A 87 27.34 17.53 -17.50
N ALA A 88 26.62 18.10 -16.54
CA ALA A 88 27.17 19.01 -15.53
C ALA A 88 27.74 18.29 -14.30
N ASP A 89 27.43 17.00 -14.08
CA ASP A 89 27.87 16.23 -12.92
C ASP A 89 28.89 15.16 -13.35
N SER A 90 30.16 15.36 -13.00
CA SER A 90 31.23 14.40 -13.26
C SER A 90 31.09 13.08 -12.50
N THR A 91 30.21 13.04 -11.48
CA THR A 91 29.95 11.87 -10.63
C THR A 91 28.75 11.04 -11.08
N SER A 92 28.02 11.46 -12.12
CA SER A 92 27.00 10.62 -12.77
C SER A 92 27.64 9.55 -13.66
N ILE A 93 26.87 8.61 -14.20
CA ILE A 93 27.38 7.66 -15.20
C ILE A 93 27.86 8.39 -16.46
N SER A 94 28.90 7.90 -17.15
CA SER A 94 29.54 8.60 -18.27
C SER A 94 28.77 8.61 -19.59
N SER A 95 27.83 7.68 -19.79
CA SER A 95 26.98 7.57 -20.98
C SER A 95 25.75 6.73 -20.64
N ASP A 96 24.61 7.03 -21.24
CA ASP A 96 23.36 6.34 -20.96
C ASP A 96 23.27 4.96 -21.61
N TRP A 97 24.01 4.71 -22.68
CA TRP A 97 23.92 3.45 -23.40
C TRP A 97 24.82 2.39 -22.75
N ILE A 98 24.20 1.47 -22.00
CA ILE A 98 24.89 0.47 -21.19
C ILE A 98 25.05 -0.84 -21.95
N LEU A 99 26.29 -1.33 -22.07
CA LEU A 99 26.60 -2.56 -22.80
C LEU A 99 26.93 -3.74 -21.89
N SER A 100 27.54 -3.49 -20.73
CA SER A 100 27.92 -4.54 -19.80
C SER A 100 27.87 -4.07 -18.34
N ILE A 101 27.52 -4.99 -17.45
CA ILE A 101 27.48 -4.77 -16.00
C ILE A 101 28.15 -5.98 -15.34
N TYR A 102 29.05 -5.73 -14.40
CA TYR A 102 29.76 -6.77 -13.66
C TYR A 102 29.94 -6.36 -12.21
N GLU A 103 29.88 -7.30 -11.27
CA GLU A 103 30.19 -7.06 -9.86
C GLU A 103 31.43 -7.88 -9.47
N ASP A 104 32.50 -7.20 -9.07
CA ASP A 104 33.74 -7.84 -8.64
C ASP A 104 33.60 -8.53 -7.27
N ARG A 105 34.59 -9.31 -6.84
CA ARG A 105 34.61 -10.05 -5.56
C ARG A 105 34.53 -9.16 -4.34
N ALA A 106 34.98 -7.90 -4.44
CA ALA A 106 34.87 -6.92 -3.38
C ALA A 106 33.44 -6.35 -3.24
N GLY A 107 32.56 -6.64 -4.22
CA GLY A 107 31.19 -6.13 -4.26
C GLY A 107 31.07 -4.78 -4.95
N THR A 108 32.10 -4.36 -5.70
CA THR A 108 32.08 -3.15 -6.52
C THR A 108 31.39 -3.43 -7.83
N LEU A 109 30.46 -2.56 -8.21
CA LEU A 109 29.75 -2.66 -9.48
C LEU A 109 30.49 -1.86 -10.55
N TRP A 110 30.80 -2.53 -11.65
CA TRP A 110 31.48 -2.00 -12.84
C TRP A 110 30.52 -1.99 -14.02
N VAL A 111 30.51 -0.87 -14.75
CA VAL A 111 29.55 -0.61 -15.83
C VAL A 111 30.29 -0.14 -17.08
N GLY A 112 30.17 -0.93 -18.14
CA GLY A 112 30.71 -0.63 -19.45
C GLY A 112 29.67 0.08 -20.32
N THR A 113 30.07 1.19 -20.94
CA THR A 113 29.18 2.02 -21.77
C THR A 113 29.58 1.99 -23.24
N PHE A 114 28.66 2.41 -24.12
CA PHE A 114 28.90 2.45 -25.57
C PHE A 114 29.95 3.47 -25.99
N SER A 115 30.04 4.62 -25.31
CA SER A 115 30.94 5.72 -25.70
C SER A 115 31.64 6.44 -24.54
N GLY A 116 31.31 6.10 -23.29
CA GLY A 116 31.78 6.79 -22.10
C GLY A 116 32.86 6.04 -21.31
N GLY A 117 33.38 4.92 -21.81
CA GLY A 117 34.37 4.10 -21.12
C GLY A 117 33.77 3.21 -20.01
N LEU A 118 34.62 2.93 -19.03
CA LEU A 118 34.33 2.09 -17.87
C LEU A 118 33.94 2.96 -16.67
N ASN A 119 32.87 2.59 -15.96
CA ASN A 119 32.41 3.28 -14.76
C ASN A 119 32.48 2.34 -13.56
N ARG A 120 32.88 2.87 -12.40
CA ARG A 120 32.84 2.19 -11.11
C ARG A 120 31.81 2.86 -10.21
N PHE A 121 30.81 2.11 -9.76
CA PHE A 121 29.71 2.61 -8.93
C PHE A 121 30.02 2.43 -7.44
N ASP A 122 29.87 3.50 -6.67
CA ASP A 122 29.91 3.49 -5.22
C ASP A 122 28.48 3.38 -4.64
N PRO A 123 28.11 2.26 -4.00
CA PRO A 123 26.77 2.06 -3.48
C PRO A 123 26.43 2.94 -2.26
N ALA A 124 27.40 3.52 -1.55
CA ALA A 124 27.15 4.35 -0.37
C ALA A 124 26.76 5.80 -0.70
N THR A 125 27.27 6.30 -1.83
CA THR A 125 27.02 7.65 -2.34
C THR A 125 26.13 7.65 -3.59
N GLU A 126 25.95 6.49 -4.22
CA GLU A 126 25.33 6.31 -5.55
C GLU A 126 26.01 7.13 -6.66
N GLN A 127 27.34 7.31 -6.55
CA GLN A 127 28.16 8.05 -7.52
C GLN A 127 29.04 7.12 -8.35
N PHE A 128 29.52 7.62 -9.49
CA PHE A 128 30.35 6.90 -10.46
C PHE A 128 31.73 7.53 -10.60
N THR A 129 32.78 6.71 -10.50
CA THR A 129 34.13 7.05 -10.97
C THR A 129 34.27 6.62 -12.43
N ARG A 130 34.70 7.52 -13.32
CA ARG A 130 34.79 7.29 -14.77
C ARG A 130 36.24 7.01 -15.20
N PHE A 131 36.44 6.00 -16.04
CA PHE A 131 37.72 5.66 -16.67
C PHE A 131 37.55 5.71 -18.19
N VAL A 132 38.21 6.68 -18.82
CA VAL A 132 38.09 6.97 -20.26
C VAL A 132 39.41 6.73 -20.99
N HIS A 133 39.33 6.48 -22.29
CA HIS A 133 40.45 6.43 -23.19
C HIS A 133 41.10 7.81 -23.30
N ASP A 134 42.41 7.84 -23.08
CA ASP A 134 43.29 8.99 -23.34
C ASP A 134 44.38 8.56 -24.32
N PRO A 135 44.38 9.08 -25.57
CA PRO A 135 45.40 8.78 -26.57
C PRO A 135 46.83 9.15 -26.12
N GLY A 136 46.98 10.15 -25.25
CA GLY A 136 48.27 10.60 -24.73
C GLY A 136 48.82 9.74 -23.59
N ASN A 137 48.00 8.86 -23.02
CA ASN A 137 48.37 8.01 -21.89
C ASN A 137 48.25 6.52 -22.25
N PRO A 138 49.35 5.77 -22.44
CA PRO A 138 49.31 4.36 -22.79
C PRO A 138 48.75 3.46 -21.66
N HIS A 139 48.64 4.00 -20.45
CA HIS A 139 48.11 3.32 -19.27
C HIS A 139 46.62 3.64 -19.01
N SER A 140 45.95 4.37 -19.90
CA SER A 140 44.48 4.55 -19.87
C SER A 140 43.78 3.40 -20.63
N LEU A 141 42.44 3.37 -20.64
CA LEU A 141 41.66 2.40 -21.40
C LEU A 141 42.02 2.44 -22.90
N SER A 142 41.98 1.32 -23.63
CA SER A 142 42.34 1.29 -25.06
C SER A 142 41.30 1.94 -25.99
N GLU A 143 40.02 1.93 -25.61
CA GLU A 143 38.89 2.55 -26.33
C GLU A 143 37.70 2.71 -25.37
N ASN A 144 36.83 3.70 -25.61
CA ASN A 144 35.70 4.04 -24.74
C ASN A 144 34.47 3.13 -24.89
N LYS A 145 34.36 2.36 -25.96
CA LYS A 145 33.28 1.37 -26.12
C LYS A 145 33.64 0.08 -25.40
N VAL A 146 33.01 -0.15 -24.25
CA VAL A 146 33.28 -1.30 -23.37
C VAL A 146 32.21 -2.37 -23.55
N ASN A 147 32.54 -3.43 -24.27
CA ASN A 147 31.61 -4.50 -24.64
C ASN A 147 31.39 -5.53 -23.51
N THR A 148 32.42 -5.82 -22.71
CA THR A 148 32.38 -6.89 -21.72
C THR A 148 33.42 -6.67 -20.62
N ILE A 149 33.10 -7.12 -19.40
CA ILE A 149 33.92 -6.98 -18.20
C ILE A 149 33.92 -8.32 -17.47
N HIS A 150 35.08 -8.75 -16.97
CA HIS A 150 35.22 -9.98 -16.20
C HIS A 150 36.37 -9.90 -15.20
N GLU A 151 36.17 -10.32 -13.96
CA GLU A 151 37.25 -10.48 -12.99
C GLU A 151 37.71 -11.94 -12.95
N ASP A 152 39.02 -12.16 -13.09
CA ASP A 152 39.59 -13.50 -13.01
C ASP A 152 39.79 -14.00 -11.57
N HIS A 153 40.25 -15.24 -11.43
CA HIS A 153 40.48 -15.84 -10.12
C HIS A 153 41.57 -15.18 -9.27
N THR A 154 42.46 -14.40 -9.86
CA THR A 154 43.52 -13.66 -9.18
C THR A 154 43.03 -12.30 -8.67
N GLY A 155 41.84 -11.87 -9.10
CA GLY A 155 41.27 -10.55 -8.80
C GLY A 155 41.65 -9.48 -9.82
N ALA A 156 42.21 -9.85 -10.97
CA ALA A 156 42.47 -8.90 -12.04
C ALA A 156 41.22 -8.70 -12.88
N LEU A 157 40.87 -7.44 -13.13
CA LEU A 157 39.71 -7.07 -13.92
C LEU A 157 40.11 -6.95 -15.40
N TRP A 158 39.44 -7.71 -16.26
CA TRP A 158 39.62 -7.75 -17.70
C TRP A 158 38.47 -7.03 -18.40
N ILE A 159 38.81 -6.15 -19.34
CA ILE A 159 37.86 -5.27 -20.02
C ILE A 159 38.05 -5.42 -21.53
N GLY A 160 37.03 -5.98 -22.19
CA GLY A 160 36.96 -6.09 -23.63
C GLY A 160 36.37 -4.83 -24.24
N THR A 161 37.11 -4.20 -25.16
CA THR A 161 36.68 -2.97 -25.84
C THR A 161 36.49 -3.20 -27.35
N GLU A 162 36.03 -2.18 -28.06
CA GLU A 162 36.01 -2.20 -29.53
C GLU A 162 37.41 -2.29 -30.15
N HIS A 163 38.44 -1.85 -29.42
CA HIS A 163 39.83 -1.87 -29.88
C HIS A 163 40.80 -2.34 -28.78
N GLY A 164 40.74 -3.62 -28.45
CA GLY A 164 41.69 -4.33 -27.60
C GLY A 164 41.08 -4.92 -26.33
N LEU A 165 41.86 -5.81 -25.70
CA LEU A 165 41.62 -6.32 -24.35
C LEU A 165 42.47 -5.52 -23.36
N ASN A 166 41.88 -5.13 -22.23
CA ASN A 166 42.58 -4.38 -21.19
C ASN A 166 42.59 -5.18 -19.88
N GLN A 167 43.69 -5.14 -19.14
CA GLN A 167 43.78 -5.62 -17.77
C GLN A 167 43.93 -4.42 -16.85
N PHE A 168 43.03 -4.26 -15.88
CA PHE A 168 43.01 -3.16 -14.93
C PHE A 168 43.68 -3.56 -13.61
N ASP A 169 44.58 -2.70 -13.14
CA ASP A 169 45.23 -2.83 -11.84
C ASP A 169 44.50 -1.95 -10.80
N HIS A 170 43.93 -2.59 -9.79
CA HIS A 170 43.15 -1.93 -8.73
C HIS A 170 44.00 -1.06 -7.79
N VAL A 171 45.32 -1.28 -7.72
CA VAL A 171 46.23 -0.54 -6.82
C VAL A 171 46.65 0.77 -7.47
N THR A 172 47.06 0.72 -8.74
CA THR A 172 47.55 1.90 -9.48
C THR A 172 46.45 2.62 -10.27
N ASN A 173 45.27 2.00 -10.43
CA ASN A 173 44.21 2.45 -11.34
C ASN A 173 44.68 2.62 -12.80
N THR A 174 45.60 1.77 -13.26
CA THR A 174 46.15 1.80 -14.63
C THR A 174 45.75 0.58 -15.43
N PHE A 175 45.79 0.70 -16.76
CA PHE A 175 45.45 -0.35 -17.71
C PHE A 175 46.67 -0.88 -18.45
N THR A 176 46.75 -2.20 -18.59
CA THR A 176 47.65 -2.89 -19.52
C THR A 176 46.86 -3.33 -20.75
N ARG A 177 47.27 -2.93 -21.94
CA ARG A 177 46.54 -3.15 -23.19
C ARG A 177 47.11 -4.34 -23.98
N PHE A 178 46.24 -5.21 -24.48
CA PHE A 178 46.54 -6.30 -25.40
C PHE A 178 45.84 -6.02 -26.72
N LEU A 179 46.63 -5.57 -27.71
CA LEU A 179 46.17 -5.21 -29.04
C LEU A 179 46.45 -6.33 -30.05
N PRO A 180 45.68 -6.44 -31.13
CA PRO A 180 45.98 -7.38 -32.20
C PRO A 180 47.25 -6.96 -32.94
N ASP A 181 48.11 -7.93 -33.24
CA ASP A 181 49.30 -7.75 -34.07
C ASP A 181 49.29 -8.79 -35.20
N PRO A 182 49.10 -8.38 -36.46
CA PRO A 182 49.09 -9.27 -37.61
C PRO A 182 50.38 -10.09 -37.79
N GLN A 183 51.51 -9.60 -37.26
CA GLN A 183 52.81 -10.25 -37.38
C GLN A 183 53.05 -11.34 -36.33
N THR A 184 52.22 -11.42 -35.28
CA THR A 184 52.38 -12.39 -34.20
C THR A 184 51.17 -13.35 -34.09
N PRO A 185 51.34 -14.65 -34.38
CA PRO A 185 50.26 -15.64 -34.28
C PRO A 185 49.67 -15.76 -32.86
N HIS A 186 50.45 -15.37 -31.86
CA HIS A 186 50.10 -15.46 -30.44
C HIS A 186 49.51 -14.17 -29.87
N SER A 187 49.19 -13.15 -30.66
CA SER A 187 48.41 -11.98 -30.20
C SER A 187 46.90 -12.23 -30.27
N LEU A 188 46.11 -11.25 -29.87
CA LEU A 188 44.69 -11.17 -30.20
C LEU A 188 44.49 -11.17 -31.73
N GLY A 189 43.50 -11.91 -32.23
CA GLY A 189 43.24 -12.08 -33.67
C GLY A 189 42.32 -11.02 -34.29
N HIS A 190 41.68 -10.19 -33.47
CA HIS A 190 40.79 -9.13 -33.92
C HIS A 190 40.69 -8.03 -32.83
N PRO A 191 40.60 -6.73 -33.18
CA PRO A 191 40.58 -5.64 -32.18
C PRO A 191 39.35 -5.68 -31.27
N THR A 192 38.17 -5.97 -31.82
CA THR A 192 36.92 -5.96 -31.07
C THR A 192 36.75 -7.24 -30.25
N VAL A 193 36.73 -7.08 -28.94
CA VAL A 193 36.44 -8.14 -27.96
C VAL A 193 34.96 -8.08 -27.59
N CYS A 194 34.25 -9.19 -27.74
CA CYS A 194 32.78 -9.26 -27.61
C CYS A 194 32.33 -10.05 -26.37
N ALA A 195 33.11 -11.04 -25.94
CA ALA A 195 32.79 -11.88 -24.79
C ALA A 195 34.05 -12.26 -24.01
N LEU A 196 33.95 -12.29 -22.68
CA LEU A 196 34.99 -12.77 -21.76
C LEU A 196 34.39 -13.79 -20.80
N TYR A 197 35.11 -14.89 -20.57
CA TYR A 197 34.67 -15.93 -19.65
C TYR A 197 35.87 -16.67 -19.05
N GLU A 198 35.97 -16.73 -17.71
CA GLU A 198 36.89 -17.64 -17.02
C GLU A 198 36.18 -18.96 -16.71
N ASP A 199 36.74 -20.08 -17.19
CA ASP A 199 36.21 -21.40 -16.87
C ASP A 199 36.64 -21.91 -15.47
N ARG A 200 36.04 -23.01 -15.03
CA ARG A 200 36.40 -23.69 -13.76
C ARG A 200 37.85 -24.15 -13.71
N SER A 201 38.51 -24.32 -14.86
CA SER A 201 39.93 -24.65 -14.99
C SER A 201 40.83 -23.42 -14.95
N ARG A 202 40.30 -22.23 -14.62
CA ARG A 202 41.02 -20.94 -14.53
C ARG A 202 41.60 -20.47 -15.86
N THR A 203 41.02 -20.93 -16.96
CA THR A 203 41.40 -20.50 -18.30
C THR A 203 40.49 -19.36 -18.74
N ILE A 204 41.09 -18.28 -19.25
CA ILE A 204 40.36 -17.13 -19.76
C ILE A 204 40.10 -17.34 -21.25
N TRP A 205 38.81 -17.35 -21.60
CA TRP A 205 38.29 -17.46 -22.96
C TRP A 205 37.79 -16.11 -23.45
N ILE A 206 38.14 -15.78 -24.69
CA ILE A 206 37.88 -14.47 -25.28
C ILE A 206 37.20 -14.67 -26.64
N GLY A 207 36.00 -14.15 -26.77
CA GLY A 207 35.26 -14.08 -28.02
C GLY A 207 35.51 -12.76 -28.72
N THR A 208 35.71 -12.80 -30.04
CA THR A 208 35.96 -11.61 -30.85
C THR A 208 34.96 -11.48 -31.99
N GLU A 209 34.83 -10.27 -32.56
CA GLU A 209 33.87 -9.99 -33.65
C GLU A 209 34.24 -10.71 -34.97
N GLY A 210 35.49 -11.16 -35.16
CA GLY A 210 35.90 -11.82 -36.40
C GLY A 210 37.16 -12.67 -36.32
N GLY A 211 37.83 -12.73 -35.18
CA GLY A 211 39.03 -13.54 -34.95
C GLY A 211 38.74 -14.92 -34.34
N GLY A 212 37.46 -15.28 -34.16
CA GLY A 212 37.05 -16.52 -33.51
C GLY A 212 37.22 -16.49 -31.99
N LEU A 213 37.35 -17.70 -31.41
CA LEU A 213 37.54 -17.93 -29.98
C LEU A 213 39.02 -17.95 -29.65
N HIS A 214 39.43 -17.25 -28.59
CA HIS A 214 40.80 -17.24 -28.12
C HIS A 214 40.87 -17.80 -26.70
N ARG A 215 41.98 -18.47 -26.41
CA ARG A 215 42.37 -18.90 -25.07
C ARG A 215 43.62 -18.13 -24.66
N LEU A 216 43.55 -17.43 -23.53
CA LEU A 216 44.69 -16.72 -22.95
C LEU A 216 45.38 -17.61 -21.92
N ASP A 217 46.69 -17.78 -22.08
CA ASP A 217 47.54 -18.31 -21.01
C ASP A 217 47.96 -17.15 -20.09
N PRO A 218 47.51 -17.11 -18.82
CA PRO A 218 47.80 -16.01 -17.92
C PRO A 218 49.28 -15.89 -17.54
N ALA A 219 50.07 -16.99 -17.61
CA ALA A 219 51.48 -16.99 -17.26
C ALA A 219 52.36 -16.43 -18.37
N THR A 220 52.10 -16.83 -19.62
CA THR A 220 52.88 -16.40 -20.79
C THR A 220 52.28 -15.17 -21.49
N LYS A 221 51.03 -14.81 -21.17
CA LYS A 221 50.23 -13.77 -21.83
C LYS A 221 50.06 -14.01 -23.35
N GLN A 222 50.19 -15.26 -23.80
CA GLN A 222 50.02 -15.66 -25.19
C GLN A 222 48.60 -16.14 -25.46
N PHE A 223 48.13 -15.92 -26.69
CA PHE A 223 46.80 -16.31 -27.15
C PHE A 223 46.88 -17.54 -28.06
N THR A 224 46.04 -18.53 -27.81
CA THR A 224 45.75 -19.64 -28.73
C THR A 224 44.43 -19.35 -29.45
N ARG A 225 44.39 -19.42 -30.79
CA ARG A 225 43.20 -19.07 -31.59
C ARG A 225 42.47 -20.30 -32.11
N PHE A 226 41.15 -20.27 -32.09
CA PHE A 226 40.25 -21.26 -32.69
C PHE A 226 39.32 -20.53 -33.66
N VAL A 227 39.46 -20.82 -34.95
CA VAL A 227 38.76 -20.15 -36.05
C VAL A 227 37.90 -21.12 -36.83
N HIS A 228 36.93 -20.57 -37.56
CA HIS A 228 36.09 -21.29 -38.52
C HIS A 228 36.92 -21.70 -39.74
N ASP A 229 36.91 -23.01 -40.02
CA ASP A 229 37.36 -23.59 -41.28
C ASP A 229 36.16 -24.24 -41.99
N PRO A 230 35.76 -23.72 -43.17
CA PRO A 230 34.67 -24.29 -43.96
C PRO A 230 34.87 -25.77 -44.33
N ASN A 231 36.11 -26.26 -44.35
CA ASN A 231 36.45 -27.63 -44.73
C ASN A 231 36.52 -28.59 -43.53
N ASP A 232 36.49 -28.08 -42.30
CA ASP A 232 36.51 -28.89 -41.09
C ASP A 232 35.18 -28.74 -40.34
N ALA A 233 34.36 -29.79 -40.34
CA ALA A 233 33.09 -29.83 -39.62
C ALA A 233 33.24 -29.75 -38.09
N HIS A 234 34.46 -29.99 -37.57
CA HIS A 234 34.80 -29.92 -36.16
C HIS A 234 35.49 -28.61 -35.75
N SER A 235 35.64 -27.65 -36.66
CA SER A 235 36.08 -26.30 -36.32
C SER A 235 34.90 -25.44 -35.84
N LEU A 236 35.16 -24.22 -35.35
CA LEU A 236 34.10 -23.28 -34.93
C LEU A 236 33.12 -23.01 -36.10
N SER A 237 31.82 -22.84 -35.84
CA SER A 237 30.84 -22.64 -36.94
C SER A 237 30.87 -21.26 -37.59
N ASP A 238 31.35 -20.23 -36.90
CA ASP A 238 31.49 -18.86 -37.41
C ASP A 238 32.48 -18.08 -36.52
N ASN A 239 33.22 -17.13 -37.09
CA ASN A 239 34.28 -16.40 -36.39
C ASN A 239 33.78 -15.27 -35.49
N ILE A 240 32.49 -14.93 -35.54
CA ILE A 240 31.89 -13.93 -34.66
C ILE A 240 31.44 -14.64 -33.38
N VAL A 241 32.16 -14.47 -32.28
CA VAL A 241 31.82 -15.10 -30.99
C VAL A 241 31.11 -14.11 -30.09
N ARG A 242 29.80 -14.34 -29.85
CA ARG A 242 28.91 -13.44 -29.11
C ARG A 242 28.76 -13.82 -27.63
N ALA A 243 28.79 -15.12 -27.31
CA ALA A 243 28.58 -15.62 -25.97
C ALA A 243 29.45 -16.85 -25.70
N ILE A 244 29.94 -16.97 -24.47
CA ILE A 244 30.72 -18.11 -23.97
C ILE A 244 30.14 -18.50 -22.61
N TYR A 245 29.87 -19.79 -22.41
CA TYR A 245 29.28 -20.31 -21.18
C TYR A 245 29.78 -21.73 -20.87
N GLU A 246 30.15 -22.02 -19.64
CA GLU A 246 30.45 -23.38 -19.18
C GLU A 246 29.26 -23.95 -18.41
N ASP A 247 28.78 -25.12 -18.85
CA ASP A 247 27.66 -25.79 -18.19
C ASP A 247 28.05 -26.49 -16.88
N ARG A 248 27.05 -26.97 -16.14
CA ARG A 248 27.30 -27.69 -14.89
C ARG A 248 28.17 -28.94 -15.04
N ALA A 249 28.15 -29.57 -16.21
CA ALA A 249 28.96 -30.73 -16.55
C ALA A 249 30.40 -30.36 -17.00
N GLY A 250 30.75 -29.07 -17.06
CA GLY A 250 32.07 -28.58 -17.46
C GLY A 250 32.29 -28.49 -18.97
N ARG A 251 31.23 -28.62 -19.78
CA ARG A 251 31.30 -28.45 -21.25
C ARG A 251 31.20 -26.97 -21.58
N LEU A 252 32.02 -26.51 -22.52
CA LEU A 252 32.06 -25.12 -22.94
C LEU A 252 31.14 -24.93 -24.16
N TRP A 253 30.26 -23.94 -24.09
CA TRP A 253 29.26 -23.60 -25.10
C TRP A 253 29.54 -22.21 -25.66
N ILE A 254 29.48 -22.10 -26.99
CA ILE A 254 29.86 -20.91 -27.74
C ILE A 254 28.71 -20.52 -28.67
N GLY A 255 28.11 -19.36 -28.40
CA GLY A 255 27.13 -18.74 -29.27
C GLY A 255 27.83 -17.88 -30.32
N THR A 256 27.56 -18.14 -31.60
CA THR A 256 28.17 -17.39 -32.70
C THR A 256 27.17 -16.43 -33.37
N GLY A 257 27.69 -15.49 -34.15
CA GLY A 257 26.91 -14.46 -34.82
C GLY A 257 26.10 -14.98 -36.00
N ARG A 258 26.64 -15.96 -36.75
CA ARG A 258 25.97 -16.51 -37.94
C ARG A 258 25.91 -18.04 -38.00
N GLY A 259 26.53 -18.73 -37.05
CA GLY A 259 26.71 -20.19 -37.10
C GLY A 259 25.98 -20.96 -36.00
N GLY A 260 25.08 -20.33 -35.26
CA GLY A 260 24.28 -20.97 -34.20
C GLY A 260 25.08 -21.23 -32.91
N LEU A 261 24.83 -22.39 -32.31
CA LEU A 261 25.43 -22.80 -31.04
C LEU A 261 26.51 -23.87 -31.28
N ASN A 262 27.64 -23.77 -30.59
CA ASN A 262 28.72 -24.75 -30.64
C ASN A 262 29.01 -25.29 -29.25
N GLN A 263 29.30 -26.58 -29.14
CA GLN A 263 29.86 -27.20 -27.95
C GLN A 263 31.33 -27.51 -28.20
N PHE A 264 32.22 -27.06 -27.33
CA PHE A 264 33.65 -27.29 -27.42
C PHE A 264 34.08 -28.38 -26.43
N ASP A 265 34.69 -29.44 -26.97
CA ASP A 265 35.32 -30.49 -26.18
C ASP A 265 36.79 -30.14 -25.94
N ARG A 266 37.13 -29.89 -24.67
CA ARG A 266 38.49 -29.48 -24.26
C ARG A 266 39.54 -30.57 -24.47
N SER A 267 39.14 -31.84 -24.43
CA SER A 267 40.06 -32.97 -24.54
C SER A 267 40.50 -33.19 -25.98
N THR A 268 39.57 -33.06 -26.93
CA THR A 268 39.81 -33.25 -28.36
C THR A 268 40.09 -31.95 -29.11
N GLN A 269 39.79 -30.80 -28.48
CA GLN A 269 39.79 -29.46 -29.08
C GLN A 269 38.89 -29.34 -30.32
N LYS A 270 37.82 -30.13 -30.35
CA LYS A 270 36.84 -30.16 -31.45
C LYS A 270 35.53 -29.51 -31.04
N PHE A 271 34.82 -29.00 -32.04
CA PHE A 271 33.50 -28.39 -31.90
C PHE A 271 32.41 -29.33 -32.45
N THR A 272 31.31 -29.42 -31.71
CA THR A 272 30.04 -29.99 -32.15
C THR A 272 29.09 -28.83 -32.42
N ARG A 273 28.54 -28.75 -33.64
CA ARG A 273 27.73 -27.61 -34.11
C ARG A 273 26.25 -27.93 -34.02
N TYR A 274 25.46 -26.96 -33.55
CA TYR A 274 24.00 -26.96 -33.54
C TYR A 274 23.53 -25.77 -34.40
N ALA A 275 23.19 -26.08 -35.64
CA ALA A 275 22.89 -25.08 -36.66
C ALA A 275 21.40 -24.67 -36.66
N PHE A 276 21.14 -23.52 -37.27
CA PHE A 276 19.82 -23.11 -37.75
C PHE A 276 19.59 -23.70 -39.15
N ASP A 277 18.42 -24.30 -39.40
CA ASP A 277 17.99 -24.66 -40.76
C ASP A 277 17.08 -23.55 -41.32
N PRO A 278 17.44 -22.89 -42.43
CA PRO A 278 16.60 -21.89 -43.08
C PRO A 278 15.34 -22.46 -43.76
N ASN A 279 15.21 -23.78 -43.90
CA ASN A 279 14.13 -24.44 -44.64
C ASN A 279 13.46 -25.57 -43.83
N PRO A 280 12.96 -25.27 -42.63
CA PRO A 280 12.41 -26.32 -41.78
C PRO A 280 11.05 -26.80 -42.33
N ASP A 281 10.62 -28.02 -41.99
CA ASP A 281 9.31 -28.54 -42.43
C ASP A 281 8.17 -27.75 -41.73
N LEU A 282 7.72 -26.68 -42.40
CA LEU A 282 6.79 -25.65 -41.92
C LEU A 282 5.40 -26.18 -41.52
N SER A 283 5.07 -27.43 -41.85
CA SER A 283 3.81 -28.08 -41.47
C SER A 283 3.68 -28.33 -39.94
N SER A 284 4.79 -28.28 -39.20
CA SER A 284 4.86 -28.52 -37.75
C SER A 284 4.93 -27.24 -36.88
N PHE A 285 5.00 -26.06 -37.50
CA PHE A 285 5.41 -24.81 -36.85
C PHE A 285 4.35 -24.12 -35.98
N PHE A 286 3.07 -24.40 -36.19
CA PHE A 286 1.97 -23.61 -35.60
C PHE A 286 1.24 -24.32 -34.44
N GLN A 287 1.74 -25.44 -33.93
CA GLN A 287 1.09 -26.24 -32.87
C GLN A 287 1.91 -26.41 -31.59
N GLY A 288 2.91 -25.57 -31.33
CA GLY A 288 3.79 -25.75 -30.15
C GLY A 288 4.56 -27.07 -30.19
N GLN A 289 4.83 -27.59 -31.39
CA GLN A 289 5.68 -28.74 -31.57
C GLN A 289 7.15 -28.34 -31.62
N SER A 290 7.95 -29.31 -31.23
CA SER A 290 9.20 -29.13 -30.54
C SER A 290 10.22 -29.85 -31.41
N GLY A 291 11.14 -29.07 -32.00
CA GLY A 291 12.00 -29.43 -33.12
C GLY A 291 13.44 -29.74 -32.69
N TYR A 292 14.29 -30.17 -33.62
CA TYR A 292 15.71 -30.43 -33.35
C TYR A 292 16.61 -29.23 -33.67
N GLU A 293 16.03 -28.09 -34.04
CA GLU A 293 16.75 -26.98 -34.69
C GLU A 293 16.57 -25.66 -33.96
N LEU A 294 17.62 -24.83 -34.02
CA LEU A 294 17.64 -23.48 -33.47
C LEU A 294 16.74 -22.56 -34.32
N SER A 295 16.07 -21.55 -33.73
CA SER A 295 15.15 -20.67 -34.48
C SER A 295 15.83 -19.53 -35.25
N HIS A 296 17.11 -19.22 -34.99
CA HIS A 296 17.85 -18.15 -35.66
C HIS A 296 19.37 -18.37 -35.54
N PRO A 297 20.18 -18.00 -36.55
CA PRO A 297 21.62 -18.29 -36.56
C PRO A 297 22.46 -17.47 -35.57
N GLU A 298 21.97 -16.29 -35.16
CA GLU A 298 22.66 -15.45 -34.16
C GLU A 298 22.24 -15.78 -32.74
N VAL A 299 23.14 -16.36 -31.95
CA VAL A 299 22.96 -16.63 -30.51
C VAL A 299 23.68 -15.57 -29.69
N ARG A 300 22.91 -14.69 -29.03
CA ARG A 300 23.46 -13.52 -28.33
C ARG A 300 23.76 -13.77 -26.87
N SER A 301 22.98 -14.65 -26.22
CA SER A 301 23.07 -14.94 -24.79
C SER A 301 22.75 -16.40 -24.52
N ILE A 302 23.44 -16.99 -23.54
CA ILE A 302 23.24 -18.38 -23.10
C ILE A 302 23.05 -18.36 -21.58
N CYS A 303 22.00 -19.01 -21.09
CA CYS A 303 21.74 -19.15 -19.66
C CYS A 303 21.25 -20.57 -19.36
N GLU A 304 21.80 -21.22 -18.35
CA GLU A 304 21.30 -22.48 -17.83
C GLU A 304 20.37 -22.21 -16.64
N ASP A 305 19.18 -22.81 -16.64
CA ASP A 305 18.27 -22.73 -15.49
C ASP A 305 18.64 -23.75 -14.40
N ARG A 306 17.91 -23.71 -13.27
CA ARG A 306 18.19 -24.63 -12.16
C ARG A 306 17.99 -26.11 -12.49
N PHE A 307 17.21 -26.41 -13.53
CA PHE A 307 16.87 -27.76 -13.97
C PHE A 307 17.85 -28.30 -15.02
N GLY A 308 18.86 -27.51 -15.41
CA GLY A 308 19.86 -27.90 -16.42
C GLY A 308 19.38 -27.71 -17.87
N THR A 309 18.26 -27.01 -18.06
CA THR A 309 17.79 -26.61 -19.40
C THR A 309 18.47 -25.30 -19.79
N PHE A 310 18.88 -25.19 -21.06
CA PHE A 310 19.46 -23.95 -21.58
C PHE A 310 18.40 -23.06 -22.20
N TRP A 311 18.62 -21.78 -22.03
CA TRP A 311 17.81 -20.69 -22.56
C TRP A 311 18.73 -19.78 -23.38
N LEU A 312 18.45 -19.69 -24.68
CA LEU A 312 19.27 -19.01 -25.67
C LEU A 312 18.50 -17.81 -26.20
N GLY A 313 19.06 -16.62 -26.00
CA GLY A 313 18.54 -15.40 -26.61
C GLY A 313 19.05 -15.25 -28.03
N THR A 314 18.16 -15.00 -28.98
CA THR A 314 18.52 -14.77 -30.39
C THR A 314 18.07 -13.41 -30.88
N LEU A 315 18.75 -12.85 -31.89
CA LEU A 315 18.49 -11.50 -32.41
C LEU A 315 17.32 -11.42 -33.41
N GLY A 316 16.44 -12.42 -33.44
CA GLY A 316 15.32 -12.43 -34.38
C GLY A 316 14.41 -13.65 -34.33
N GLY A 317 14.87 -14.77 -33.77
CA GLY A 317 14.07 -15.98 -33.57
C GLY A 317 13.47 -16.12 -32.17
N GLY A 318 13.51 -15.06 -31.36
CA GLY A 318 13.02 -15.07 -29.99
C GLY A 318 13.93 -15.85 -29.03
N LEU A 319 13.29 -16.53 -28.07
CA LEU A 319 13.94 -17.28 -27.00
C LEU A 319 13.89 -18.77 -27.34
N ASN A 320 15.05 -19.44 -27.39
CA ASN A 320 15.11 -20.90 -27.57
C ASN A 320 15.36 -21.57 -26.23
N ARG A 321 14.60 -22.60 -25.92
CA ARG A 321 14.82 -23.54 -24.84
C ARG A 321 15.47 -24.79 -25.43
N PHE A 322 16.66 -25.13 -24.97
CA PHE A 322 17.44 -26.27 -25.43
C PHE A 322 17.64 -27.26 -24.28
N ASP A 323 17.22 -28.50 -24.50
CA ASP A 323 17.49 -29.59 -23.58
C ASP A 323 18.74 -30.37 -24.05
N PRO A 324 19.89 -30.24 -23.35
CA PRO A 324 21.12 -30.90 -23.75
C PRO A 324 21.09 -32.42 -23.60
N ALA A 325 20.13 -33.00 -22.87
CA ALA A 325 19.98 -34.45 -22.73
C ALA A 325 19.28 -35.08 -23.94
N THR A 326 18.29 -34.38 -24.51
CA THR A 326 17.52 -34.86 -25.67
C THR A 326 17.98 -34.25 -26.99
N GLY A 327 18.74 -33.15 -26.95
CA GLY A 327 19.15 -32.39 -28.13
C GLY A 327 18.02 -31.58 -28.78
N ARG A 328 16.89 -31.39 -28.06
CA ARG A 328 15.67 -30.79 -28.59
C ARG A 328 15.60 -29.30 -28.31
N PHE A 329 15.06 -28.55 -29.26
CA PHE A 329 14.79 -27.12 -29.17
C PHE A 329 13.28 -26.85 -29.16
N THR A 330 12.86 -26.00 -28.24
CA THR A 330 11.52 -25.37 -28.23
C THR A 330 11.72 -23.87 -28.25
N TYR A 331 11.13 -23.14 -29.18
CA TYR A 331 11.29 -21.68 -29.26
C TYR A 331 10.01 -20.94 -28.89
N TYR A 332 10.18 -19.73 -28.37
CA TYR A 332 9.13 -18.80 -27.99
C TYR A 332 9.33 -17.50 -28.76
N VAL A 333 8.27 -16.99 -29.37
CA VAL A 333 8.28 -15.79 -30.23
C VAL A 333 7.17 -14.81 -29.81
N GLU A 334 7.27 -13.58 -30.30
CA GLU A 334 6.23 -12.56 -30.24
C GLU A 334 5.00 -12.98 -31.04
N ASN A 335 3.80 -12.72 -30.50
CA ASN A 335 2.56 -13.03 -31.19
C ASN A 335 2.38 -12.11 -32.43
N PRO A 336 2.29 -12.65 -33.65
CA PRO A 336 2.25 -11.86 -34.88
C PRO A 336 0.91 -11.12 -35.11
N ASN A 337 -0.15 -11.43 -34.37
CA ASN A 337 -1.46 -10.79 -34.56
C ASN A 337 -1.88 -9.91 -33.35
N PRO A 338 -1.56 -8.61 -33.36
CA PRO A 338 -1.88 -7.72 -32.24
C PRO A 338 -3.40 -7.49 -32.03
N ALA A 339 -4.25 -7.87 -33.00
CA ALA A 339 -5.70 -7.76 -32.90
C ALA A 339 -6.37 -8.92 -32.13
N SER A 340 -5.67 -10.03 -31.87
CA SER A 340 -6.18 -11.19 -31.10
C SER A 340 -5.82 -11.14 -29.62
N ARG A 341 -5.43 -9.96 -29.10
CA ARG A 341 -5.12 -9.70 -27.69
C ARG A 341 -6.33 -9.92 -26.79
N THR A 342 -6.63 -11.17 -26.49
CA THR A 342 -7.21 -11.49 -25.18
C THR A 342 -6.07 -11.42 -24.16
N GLU A 343 -6.30 -10.90 -22.97
CA GLU A 343 -5.25 -10.73 -21.94
C GLU A 343 -4.47 -12.03 -21.65
N GLY A 344 -5.07 -13.19 -21.90
CA GLY A 344 -4.45 -14.51 -21.76
C GLY A 344 -3.39 -14.85 -22.81
N SER A 345 -3.59 -14.48 -24.09
CA SER A 345 -2.67 -14.84 -25.18
C SER A 345 -1.41 -13.96 -25.21
N ALA A 346 -1.54 -12.69 -24.82
CA ALA A 346 -0.41 -11.76 -24.69
C ALA A 346 0.57 -12.19 -23.58
N LYS A 347 0.07 -12.84 -22.52
CA LYS A 347 0.89 -13.38 -21.43
C LYS A 347 1.56 -14.72 -21.77
N GLN A 348 1.33 -15.31 -22.94
CA GLN A 348 1.94 -16.58 -23.35
C GLN A 348 3.01 -16.40 -24.46
N SER A 349 3.27 -15.16 -24.88
CA SER A 349 4.26 -14.83 -25.93
C SER A 349 5.31 -13.86 -25.39
N LEU A 350 6.46 -13.80 -26.08
CA LEU A 350 7.48 -12.79 -25.78
C LEU A 350 7.01 -11.39 -26.20
N SER A 351 7.53 -10.36 -25.54
CA SER A 351 7.28 -8.97 -25.92
C SER A 351 7.99 -8.55 -27.20
N ASN A 352 9.05 -9.25 -27.60
CA ASN A 352 9.76 -9.05 -28.86
C ASN A 352 10.64 -10.25 -29.23
N ASN A 353 10.86 -10.47 -30.52
CA ASN A 353 11.73 -11.54 -31.04
C ASN A 353 13.24 -11.27 -30.94
N ARG A 354 13.65 -10.03 -30.67
CA ARG A 354 15.05 -9.67 -30.45
C ARG A 354 15.39 -9.78 -28.97
N VAL A 355 16.07 -10.86 -28.60
CA VAL A 355 16.49 -11.15 -27.24
C VAL A 355 18.00 -10.91 -27.12
N PHE A 356 18.40 -9.90 -26.35
CA PHE A 356 19.82 -9.56 -26.16
C PHE A 356 20.46 -10.32 -25.02
N SER A 357 19.72 -10.53 -23.94
CA SER A 357 20.25 -11.12 -22.71
C SER A 357 19.22 -12.00 -22.03
N VAL A 358 19.68 -13.11 -21.48
CA VAL A 358 18.89 -14.04 -20.69
C VAL A 358 19.66 -14.35 -19.42
N ARG A 359 19.01 -14.29 -18.27
CA ARG A 359 19.64 -14.57 -16.97
C ARG A 359 18.66 -15.19 -15.99
N SER A 360 19.12 -16.18 -15.23
CA SER A 360 18.37 -16.70 -14.08
C SER A 360 18.74 -15.92 -12.82
N ASP A 361 17.74 -15.53 -12.03
CA ASP A 361 17.95 -15.01 -10.68
C ASP A 361 18.18 -16.14 -9.66
N ARG A 362 18.58 -15.78 -8.44
CA ARG A 362 18.84 -16.74 -7.35
C ARG A 362 17.61 -17.54 -6.90
N ALA A 363 16.40 -17.04 -7.15
CA ALA A 363 15.15 -17.76 -6.89
C ALA A 363 14.77 -18.72 -8.04
N GLY A 364 15.56 -18.73 -9.12
CA GLY A 364 15.37 -19.57 -10.29
C GLY A 364 14.34 -19.06 -11.29
N ALA A 365 13.89 -17.80 -11.18
CA ALA A 365 13.14 -17.16 -12.26
C ALA A 365 14.11 -16.69 -13.35
N LEU A 366 13.64 -16.69 -14.59
CA LEU A 366 14.34 -16.22 -15.77
C LEU A 366 13.91 -14.81 -16.11
N TRP A 367 14.90 -14.00 -16.43
CA TRP A 367 14.79 -12.64 -16.92
C TRP A 367 15.31 -12.61 -18.35
N ILE A 368 14.54 -12.00 -19.24
CA ILE A 368 14.81 -11.95 -20.68
C ILE A 368 14.73 -10.49 -21.12
N GLY A 369 15.88 -9.92 -21.46
CA GLY A 369 16.00 -8.55 -21.99
C GLY A 369 15.78 -8.54 -23.49
N THR A 370 14.83 -7.72 -23.94
CA THR A 370 14.45 -7.59 -25.35
C THR A 370 14.50 -6.14 -25.81
N ASP A 371 14.23 -5.87 -27.09
CA ASP A 371 14.03 -4.51 -27.60
C ASP A 371 12.75 -3.83 -27.05
N ASN A 372 11.80 -4.62 -26.52
CA ASN A 372 10.50 -4.16 -26.00
C ASN A 372 10.30 -4.56 -24.54
N GLY A 373 11.27 -4.20 -23.70
CA GLY A 373 11.26 -4.37 -22.25
C GLY A 373 11.83 -5.71 -21.79
N LEU A 374 11.53 -6.02 -20.54
CA LEU A 374 11.90 -7.26 -19.86
C LEU A 374 10.72 -8.23 -19.91
N ASN A 375 11.02 -9.49 -20.20
CA ASN A 375 10.10 -10.60 -19.97
C ASN A 375 10.63 -11.35 -18.76
N LYS A 376 9.74 -11.66 -17.82
CA LYS A 376 10.04 -12.50 -16.67
C LYS A 376 9.21 -13.77 -16.75
N LEU A 377 9.89 -14.88 -16.55
CA LEU A 377 9.33 -16.22 -16.63
C LEU A 377 9.83 -17.00 -15.43
N ASP A 378 8.97 -17.70 -14.71
CA ASP A 378 9.43 -18.68 -13.72
C ASP A 378 9.14 -20.09 -14.26
N PRO A 379 10.17 -20.84 -14.70
CA PRO A 379 10.02 -22.20 -15.20
C PRO A 379 9.38 -23.16 -14.19
N GLY A 380 9.39 -22.81 -12.89
CA GLY A 380 8.70 -23.56 -11.84
C GLY A 380 7.25 -23.15 -11.57
N ARG A 381 6.73 -22.08 -12.20
CA ARG A 381 5.46 -21.40 -11.84
C ARG A 381 4.25 -21.81 -12.67
N ALA A 382 4.27 -22.97 -13.32
CA ALA A 382 3.09 -23.48 -14.03
C ALA A 382 2.48 -24.72 -13.38
N PRO A 383 2.05 -24.70 -12.10
CA PRO A 383 1.30 -25.83 -11.55
C PRO A 383 -0.11 -25.90 -12.13
N PHE A 384 -0.73 -24.74 -12.41
CA PHE A 384 -2.10 -24.64 -12.89
C PHE A 384 -2.16 -24.61 -14.41
N THR A 385 -2.91 -25.54 -14.97
CA THR A 385 -3.18 -25.64 -16.40
C THR A 385 -4.56 -25.06 -16.70
N ALA A 386 -4.62 -24.11 -17.62
CA ALA A 386 -5.87 -23.53 -18.09
C ALA A 386 -6.42 -24.37 -19.24
N LEU A 387 -7.57 -25.01 -19.03
CA LEU A 387 -8.33 -25.66 -20.08
C LEU A 387 -9.37 -24.64 -20.58
N VAL A 388 -8.97 -23.84 -21.57
CA VAL A 388 -9.85 -22.90 -22.28
C VAL A 388 -10.38 -23.57 -23.55
N ASN A 389 -11.55 -23.13 -24.01
CA ASN A 389 -12.17 -23.62 -25.22
C ASN A 389 -11.59 -22.87 -26.44
N GLU A 390 -10.71 -23.51 -27.20
CA GLU A 390 -10.18 -23.02 -28.49
C GLU A 390 -11.10 -23.41 -29.66
N LEU A 391 -12.41 -23.35 -29.49
CA LEU A 391 -13.31 -23.41 -30.65
C LEU A 391 -13.22 -22.06 -31.37
N GLU A 392 -12.27 -21.97 -32.31
CA GLU A 392 -11.86 -20.83 -33.14
C GLU A 392 -12.98 -20.05 -33.87
N ASN A 393 -14.27 -20.35 -33.67
CA ASN A 393 -15.34 -19.78 -34.47
C ASN A 393 -16.64 -19.40 -33.73
N SER A 394 -16.68 -19.32 -32.40
CA SER A 394 -17.90 -18.88 -31.71
C SER A 394 -17.72 -17.50 -31.06
N GLN A 395 -18.40 -16.48 -31.61
CA GLN A 395 -18.60 -15.17 -30.97
C GLN A 395 -19.43 -15.24 -29.66
N ASN A 396 -19.65 -16.43 -29.09
CA ASN A 396 -20.48 -16.64 -27.91
C ASN A 396 -19.60 -16.87 -26.66
N SER A 397 -19.45 -15.80 -25.87
CA SER A 397 -18.79 -15.79 -24.55
C SER A 397 -19.42 -16.75 -23.52
N SER A 398 -20.66 -17.21 -23.76
CA SER A 398 -21.42 -18.10 -22.87
C SER A 398 -20.87 -19.53 -22.78
N HIS A 399 -19.98 -19.94 -23.69
CA HIS A 399 -19.34 -21.26 -23.64
C HIS A 399 -18.20 -21.36 -22.61
N ASN A 400 -17.73 -20.23 -22.09
CA ASN A 400 -16.59 -20.19 -21.17
C ASN A 400 -17.01 -20.25 -19.70
N ILE A 401 -18.31 -20.10 -19.40
CA ILE A 401 -18.84 -20.23 -18.04
C ILE A 401 -19.10 -21.70 -17.76
N ILE A 402 -18.40 -22.24 -16.77
CA ILE A 402 -18.46 -23.66 -16.41
C ILE A 402 -19.36 -23.85 -15.19
N TRP A 403 -20.26 -24.83 -15.26
CA TRP A 403 -21.23 -25.14 -14.20
C TRP A 403 -21.15 -26.58 -13.68
N ALA A 404 -20.54 -27.49 -14.45
CA ALA A 404 -20.41 -28.88 -14.06
C ALA A 404 -19.14 -29.49 -14.66
N ILE A 405 -18.46 -30.35 -13.90
CA ILE A 405 -17.27 -31.08 -14.36
C ILE A 405 -17.36 -32.53 -13.89
N CYS A 406 -17.08 -33.47 -14.78
CA CYS A 406 -16.99 -34.90 -14.46
C CYS A 406 -15.95 -35.57 -15.36
N LYS A 407 -14.94 -36.25 -14.80
CA LYS A 407 -14.05 -37.14 -15.58
C LYS A 407 -14.59 -38.55 -15.44
N ASP A 408 -15.01 -39.14 -16.55
CA ASP A 408 -15.59 -40.49 -16.53
C ASP A 408 -14.53 -41.58 -16.29
N ARG A 409 -14.98 -42.80 -15.99
CA ARG A 409 -14.11 -43.99 -15.82
C ARG A 409 -13.26 -44.32 -17.04
N ARG A 410 -13.61 -43.81 -18.21
CA ARG A 410 -12.94 -44.03 -19.50
C ARG A 410 -11.86 -42.96 -19.75
N GLY A 411 -11.73 -41.99 -18.85
CA GLY A 411 -10.73 -40.92 -18.90
C GLY A 411 -11.16 -39.69 -19.68
N ALA A 412 -12.40 -39.61 -20.16
CA ALA A 412 -12.93 -38.44 -20.85
C ALA A 412 -13.41 -37.40 -19.84
N LEU A 413 -13.02 -36.14 -20.07
CA LEU A 413 -13.45 -35.00 -19.26
C LEU A 413 -14.71 -34.38 -19.86
N TRP A 414 -15.82 -34.44 -19.14
CA TRP A 414 -17.09 -33.84 -19.48
C TRP A 414 -17.27 -32.52 -18.75
N ILE A 415 -17.58 -31.46 -19.48
CA ILE A 415 -17.67 -30.10 -18.93
C ILE A 415 -19.00 -29.48 -19.38
N GLY A 416 -19.85 -29.15 -18.42
CA GLY A 416 -21.14 -28.50 -18.61
C GLY A 416 -21.04 -26.97 -18.62
N THR A 417 -21.74 -26.34 -19.55
CA THR A 417 -21.76 -24.89 -19.81
C THR A 417 -23.20 -24.36 -19.82
N GLU A 418 -23.35 -23.05 -20.05
CA GLU A 418 -24.68 -22.42 -20.19
C GLU A 418 -25.48 -22.96 -21.39
N ASN A 419 -24.81 -23.46 -22.42
CA ASN A 419 -25.42 -23.81 -23.70
C ASN A 419 -25.16 -25.27 -24.14
N GLY A 420 -24.86 -26.15 -23.20
CA GLY A 420 -24.65 -27.58 -23.43
C GLY A 420 -23.49 -28.13 -22.62
N PHE A 421 -22.79 -29.11 -23.17
CA PHE A 421 -21.57 -29.66 -22.57
C PHE A 421 -20.58 -30.07 -23.66
N PHE A 422 -19.32 -30.18 -23.30
CA PHE A 422 -18.29 -30.74 -24.17
C PHE A 422 -17.60 -31.92 -23.52
N ARG A 423 -17.04 -32.76 -24.38
CA ARG A 423 -16.20 -33.88 -24.01
C ARG A 423 -14.79 -33.61 -24.52
N ARG A 424 -13.80 -33.75 -23.63
CA ARG A 424 -12.38 -33.65 -23.97
C ARG A 424 -11.72 -34.99 -23.70
N THR A 425 -11.01 -35.52 -24.69
CA THR A 425 -10.24 -36.76 -24.61
C THR A 425 -8.83 -36.54 -25.10
N ARG A 426 -7.89 -37.36 -24.63
CA ARG A 426 -6.53 -37.43 -25.19
C ARG A 426 -6.43 -38.65 -26.09
N ASP A 427 -5.88 -38.46 -27.29
CA ASP A 427 -5.59 -39.56 -28.19
C ASP A 427 -4.31 -40.32 -27.78
N GLU A 428 -3.99 -41.41 -28.49
CA GLU A 428 -2.80 -42.24 -28.22
C GLU A 428 -1.47 -41.49 -28.42
N ARG A 429 -1.49 -40.33 -29.11
CA ARG A 429 -0.34 -39.44 -29.33
C ARG A 429 -0.26 -38.32 -28.29
N GLY A 430 -1.23 -38.23 -27.37
CA GLY A 430 -1.34 -37.18 -26.37
C GLY A 430 -1.93 -35.87 -26.88
N GLN A 431 -2.44 -35.81 -28.11
CA GLN A 431 -3.20 -34.66 -28.61
C GLN A 431 -4.61 -34.65 -28.04
N GLU A 432 -5.09 -33.46 -27.69
CA GLU A 432 -6.42 -33.27 -27.11
C GLU A 432 -7.47 -33.09 -28.21
N GLN A 433 -8.55 -33.86 -28.11
CA GLN A 433 -9.73 -33.71 -28.95
C GLN A 433 -10.90 -33.21 -28.10
N ALA A 434 -11.55 -32.16 -28.55
CA ALA A 434 -12.74 -31.60 -27.92
C ALA A 434 -13.95 -31.73 -28.85
N VAL A 435 -15.04 -32.33 -28.34
CA VAL A 435 -16.32 -32.44 -29.05
C VAL A 435 -17.36 -31.64 -28.29
N TYR A 436 -17.93 -30.63 -28.93
CA TYR A 436 -19.00 -29.82 -28.37
C TYR A 436 -20.36 -30.38 -28.73
N PHE A 437 -21.20 -30.62 -27.73
CA PHE A 437 -22.57 -31.04 -27.91
C PHE A 437 -23.48 -29.82 -27.68
N SER A 438 -23.98 -29.23 -28.77
CA SER A 438 -24.90 -28.08 -28.75
C SER A 438 -26.35 -28.53 -28.96
N ASN A 439 -27.32 -27.70 -28.52
CA ASN A 439 -28.76 -27.89 -28.78
C ASN A 439 -29.33 -29.24 -28.30
N PHE A 440 -29.14 -29.55 -27.02
CA PHE A 440 -29.78 -30.69 -26.34
C PHE A 440 -31.32 -30.65 -26.36
N SER A 441 -31.89 -29.47 -26.62
CA SER A 441 -33.31 -29.25 -26.87
C SER A 441 -33.52 -28.12 -27.88
N LYS A 442 -34.68 -28.11 -28.54
CA LYS A 442 -35.14 -26.95 -29.35
C LYS A 442 -35.42 -25.72 -28.48
N LYS A 443 -35.54 -25.87 -27.16
CA LYS A 443 -35.81 -24.76 -26.24
C LYS A 443 -34.54 -24.34 -25.51
N HIS A 444 -34.15 -23.08 -25.66
CA HIS A 444 -32.90 -22.54 -25.12
C HIS A 444 -32.74 -22.73 -23.60
N TYR A 445 -33.84 -22.67 -22.83
CA TYR A 445 -33.80 -22.83 -21.38
C TYR A 445 -33.52 -24.26 -20.89
N GLU A 446 -33.54 -25.27 -21.76
CA GLU A 446 -33.23 -26.67 -21.39
C GLU A 446 -31.76 -27.02 -21.69
N ASN A 447 -30.93 -26.05 -22.10
CA ASN A 447 -29.55 -26.29 -22.52
C ASN A 447 -28.50 -26.00 -21.42
N LYS A 448 -28.86 -25.27 -20.36
CA LYS A 448 -27.95 -25.01 -19.24
C LYS A 448 -27.72 -26.29 -18.45
N VAL A 449 -26.47 -26.75 -18.40
CA VAL A 449 -26.08 -27.96 -17.67
C VAL A 449 -25.64 -27.56 -16.27
N ASN A 450 -26.39 -27.98 -15.25
CA ASN A 450 -26.11 -27.64 -13.85
C ASN A 450 -25.31 -28.73 -13.12
N VAL A 451 -25.40 -30.00 -13.54
CA VAL A 451 -24.69 -31.13 -12.93
C VAL A 451 -24.47 -32.25 -13.94
N ILE A 452 -23.30 -32.89 -13.88
CA ILE A 452 -22.96 -34.11 -14.62
C ILE A 452 -22.47 -35.13 -13.59
N TYR A 453 -23.02 -36.34 -13.61
CA TYR A 453 -22.67 -37.41 -12.68
C TYR A 453 -22.57 -38.75 -13.40
N GLU A 454 -21.49 -39.50 -13.16
CA GLU A 454 -21.33 -40.88 -13.64
C GLU A 454 -21.76 -41.86 -12.54
N ASP A 455 -22.73 -42.72 -12.85
CA ASP A 455 -23.17 -43.75 -11.90
C ASP A 455 -22.22 -44.96 -11.85
N ARG A 456 -22.40 -45.85 -10.86
CA ARG A 456 -21.55 -47.05 -10.70
C ARG A 456 -21.55 -47.98 -11.91
N ARG A 457 -22.56 -47.89 -12.78
CA ARG A 457 -22.70 -48.67 -14.02
C ARG A 457 -21.99 -48.01 -15.21
N GLY A 458 -21.48 -46.79 -15.06
CA GLY A 458 -20.82 -46.03 -16.13
C GLY A 458 -21.80 -45.26 -17.01
N MET A 459 -23.05 -45.09 -16.59
CA MET A 459 -24.01 -44.23 -17.28
C MET A 459 -23.83 -42.77 -16.83
N LEU A 460 -23.91 -41.84 -17.77
CA LEU A 460 -23.85 -40.42 -17.47
C LEU A 460 -25.25 -39.85 -17.28
N TRP A 461 -25.38 -39.09 -16.20
CA TRP A 461 -26.57 -38.35 -15.83
C TRP A 461 -26.29 -36.87 -15.93
N VAL A 462 -27.13 -36.16 -16.68
CA VAL A 462 -27.02 -34.72 -16.88
C VAL A 462 -28.30 -34.05 -16.43
N GLY A 463 -28.17 -33.23 -15.38
CA GLY A 463 -29.23 -32.36 -14.90
C GLY A 463 -29.13 -31.00 -15.56
N THR A 464 -30.18 -30.61 -16.27
CA THR A 464 -30.31 -29.26 -16.83
C THR A 464 -31.30 -28.44 -16.03
N ASP A 465 -31.51 -27.19 -16.45
CA ASP A 465 -32.74 -26.51 -16.13
C ASP A 465 -33.91 -27.32 -16.73
N TYR A 466 -34.79 -27.84 -15.87
CA TYR A 466 -36.06 -28.49 -16.19
C TYR A 466 -36.05 -29.94 -16.68
N VAL A 467 -34.88 -30.53 -17.00
CA VAL A 467 -34.82 -31.90 -17.53
C VAL A 467 -33.66 -32.70 -16.91
N LEU A 468 -33.94 -33.94 -16.50
CA LEU A 468 -32.92 -34.95 -16.21
C LEU A 468 -32.75 -35.85 -17.44
N LYS A 469 -31.51 -36.02 -17.90
CA LYS A 469 -31.18 -36.90 -19.03
C LYS A 469 -30.17 -37.96 -18.59
N GLN A 470 -30.36 -39.18 -19.10
CA GLN A 470 -29.43 -40.29 -18.93
C GLN A 470 -28.92 -40.72 -20.31
N PHE A 471 -27.62 -41.00 -20.44
CA PHE A 471 -27.02 -41.52 -21.67
C PHE A 471 -25.87 -42.48 -21.38
N ASP A 472 -25.68 -43.45 -22.28
CA ASP A 472 -24.45 -44.24 -22.33
C ASP A 472 -23.41 -43.41 -23.09
N PRO A 473 -22.25 -43.10 -22.49
CA PRO A 473 -21.21 -42.36 -23.18
C PRO A 473 -20.73 -43.06 -24.47
N ASP A 474 -20.83 -44.40 -24.62
CA ASP A 474 -20.35 -45.10 -25.82
C ASP A 474 -21.33 -44.97 -27.00
N GLU A 475 -22.63 -44.94 -26.70
CA GLU A 475 -23.68 -44.72 -27.71
C GLU A 475 -23.66 -43.27 -28.21
N LEU A 476 -23.40 -42.33 -27.29
CA LEU A 476 -23.27 -40.90 -27.61
C LEU A 476 -22.11 -40.63 -28.59
N ILE A 477 -21.03 -41.42 -28.52
CA ILE A 477 -19.86 -41.30 -29.41
C ILE A 477 -20.16 -41.83 -30.83
N ARG A 478 -21.00 -42.86 -30.95
CA ARG A 478 -21.29 -43.53 -32.23
C ARG A 478 -22.24 -42.75 -33.14
N THR A 479 -23.00 -41.81 -32.59
CA THR A 479 -24.04 -41.06 -33.31
C THR A 479 -23.61 -39.61 -33.52
N SER A 480 -22.79 -39.35 -34.54
CA SER A 480 -22.34 -38.00 -34.93
C SER A 480 -23.47 -37.04 -35.39
N ASN A 481 -24.73 -37.50 -35.45
CA ASN A 481 -25.85 -36.81 -36.12
C ASN A 481 -27.04 -36.43 -35.21
N GLY A 482 -26.87 -36.32 -33.89
CA GLY A 482 -27.83 -35.61 -33.03
C GLY A 482 -29.26 -36.17 -32.93
N ARG A 483 -29.47 -37.46 -33.26
CA ARG A 483 -30.72 -38.19 -32.92
C ARG A 483 -30.42 -39.15 -31.79
N PHE A 484 -30.74 -38.69 -30.59
CA PHE A 484 -30.42 -39.32 -29.34
C PHE A 484 -31.44 -40.40 -28.93
N GLY A 485 -30.98 -41.52 -28.38
CA GLY A 485 -31.77 -42.34 -27.46
C GLY A 485 -31.82 -41.70 -26.07
N VAL A 486 -32.43 -40.52 -25.92
CA VAL A 486 -32.58 -39.90 -24.59
C VAL A 486 -33.76 -40.54 -23.88
N ILE A 487 -33.51 -41.18 -22.73
CA ILE A 487 -34.58 -41.37 -21.75
C ILE A 487 -34.84 -39.99 -21.14
N ARG A 488 -35.82 -39.26 -21.71
CA ARG A 488 -36.32 -38.03 -21.10
C ARG A 488 -37.19 -38.44 -19.95
N TRP A 489 -36.90 -37.90 -18.76
CA TRP A 489 -37.74 -38.12 -17.58
C TRP A 489 -39.02 -37.26 -17.61
N GLU A 490 -39.54 -37.02 -18.82
CA GLU A 490 -40.65 -36.12 -19.16
C GLU A 490 -41.93 -36.85 -19.59
N ASP A 491 -41.89 -38.16 -19.89
CA ASP A 491 -43.01 -38.82 -20.58
C ASP A 491 -43.97 -39.63 -19.68
N ASP A 492 -44.82 -38.92 -18.93
CA ASP A 492 -46.21 -39.37 -18.72
C ASP A 492 -47.17 -38.17 -18.90
N PRO A 493 -47.87 -38.05 -20.04
CA PRO A 493 -48.86 -37.00 -20.29
C PRO A 493 -50.06 -37.04 -19.32
N GLN A 494 -50.33 -38.17 -18.66
CA GLN A 494 -51.41 -38.31 -17.68
C GLN A 494 -50.95 -38.02 -16.25
N ASN A 495 -49.63 -37.96 -16.00
CA ASN A 495 -49.05 -37.71 -14.68
C ASN A 495 -47.72 -36.93 -14.79
N PRO A 496 -47.76 -35.60 -15.00
CA PRO A 496 -46.56 -34.80 -15.25
C PRO A 496 -45.54 -34.97 -14.11
N SER A 497 -44.29 -35.27 -14.46
CA SER A 497 -43.26 -35.62 -13.48
C SER A 497 -43.01 -34.48 -12.49
N VAL A 498 -42.81 -34.79 -11.20
CA VAL A 498 -42.40 -33.79 -10.18
C VAL A 498 -41.10 -33.08 -10.58
N LEU A 499 -40.26 -33.71 -11.41
CA LEU A 499 -39.02 -33.16 -11.94
C LEU A 499 -39.24 -32.18 -13.11
N SER A 500 -40.41 -32.21 -13.77
CA SER A 500 -40.74 -31.28 -14.84
C SER A 500 -40.84 -29.86 -14.27
N ARG A 501 -40.20 -28.90 -14.95
CA ARG A 501 -40.12 -27.48 -14.51
C ARG A 501 -39.34 -27.23 -13.21
N MET A 502 -38.50 -28.17 -12.75
CA MET A 502 -37.56 -27.93 -11.66
C MET A 502 -36.11 -27.85 -12.14
N GLN A 503 -35.30 -26.98 -11.54
CA GLN A 503 -33.86 -26.94 -11.80
C GLN A 503 -33.18 -28.06 -11.00
N ILE A 504 -32.33 -28.84 -11.65
CA ILE A 504 -31.60 -29.94 -11.01
C ILE A 504 -30.20 -29.44 -10.66
N PHE A 505 -29.82 -29.48 -9.38
CA PHE A 505 -28.54 -28.91 -8.91
C PHE A 505 -27.52 -29.95 -8.47
N SER A 506 -27.96 -31.14 -8.05
CA SER A 506 -27.05 -32.18 -7.55
C SER A 506 -27.65 -33.57 -7.74
N ILE A 507 -26.78 -34.54 -7.99
CA ILE A 507 -27.11 -35.95 -8.15
C ILE A 507 -26.04 -36.74 -7.37
N CYS A 508 -26.47 -37.72 -6.58
CA CYS A 508 -25.55 -38.67 -5.93
C CYS A 508 -26.19 -40.07 -5.81
N GLU A 509 -25.38 -41.12 -5.84
CA GLU A 509 -25.86 -42.48 -5.56
C GLU A 509 -25.97 -42.75 -4.07
N ASP A 510 -26.93 -43.60 -3.71
CA ASP A 510 -27.05 -44.12 -2.36
C ASP A 510 -25.93 -45.13 -2.02
N SER A 511 -25.65 -45.30 -0.74
CA SER A 511 -24.66 -46.26 -0.22
C SER A 511 -25.10 -47.71 -0.39
N THR A 512 -26.42 -47.96 -0.34
CA THR A 512 -27.04 -49.30 -0.21
C THR A 512 -27.20 -50.08 -1.53
N GLY A 513 -26.91 -49.49 -2.70
CA GLY A 513 -26.87 -50.24 -3.96
C GLY A 513 -26.89 -49.38 -5.24
N ALA A 514 -26.39 -49.93 -6.35
CA ALA A 514 -26.26 -49.29 -7.67
C ALA A 514 -27.59 -48.96 -8.39
N ASN A 515 -28.71 -49.05 -7.68
CA ASN A 515 -30.06 -48.88 -8.22
C ASN A 515 -30.80 -47.69 -7.58
N THR A 516 -30.21 -46.94 -6.63
CA THR A 516 -30.87 -45.78 -6.01
C THR A 516 -30.05 -44.51 -6.23
N LEU A 517 -30.69 -43.48 -6.79
CA LEU A 517 -30.14 -42.14 -7.00
C LEU A 517 -30.94 -41.11 -6.21
N TRP A 518 -30.24 -40.15 -5.61
CA TRP A 518 -30.82 -38.96 -5.02
C TRP A 518 -30.61 -37.78 -5.96
N VAL A 519 -31.68 -37.01 -6.18
CA VAL A 519 -31.69 -35.85 -7.08
C VAL A 519 -32.17 -34.63 -6.31
N GLY A 520 -31.30 -33.64 -6.19
CA GLY A 520 -31.57 -32.37 -5.52
C GLY A 520 -32.09 -31.36 -6.53
N THR A 521 -33.26 -30.79 -6.24
CA THR A 521 -33.94 -29.87 -7.16
C THR A 521 -34.28 -28.55 -6.50
N SER A 522 -34.71 -27.56 -7.31
CA SER A 522 -35.30 -26.32 -6.81
C SER A 522 -36.66 -26.51 -6.12
N GLY A 523 -37.27 -27.69 -6.16
CA GLY A 523 -38.60 -27.97 -5.64
C GLY A 523 -38.68 -29.16 -4.69
N GLY A 524 -37.55 -29.58 -4.09
CA GLY A 524 -37.45 -30.66 -3.11
C GLY A 524 -36.41 -31.72 -3.46
N LEU A 525 -36.37 -32.78 -2.64
CA LEU A 525 -35.51 -33.95 -2.83
C LEU A 525 -36.28 -35.06 -3.54
N VAL A 526 -35.68 -35.67 -4.57
CA VAL A 526 -36.27 -36.80 -5.27
C VAL A 526 -35.37 -38.02 -5.15
N ARG A 527 -35.94 -39.15 -4.71
CA ARG A 527 -35.29 -40.46 -4.72
C ARG A 527 -35.77 -41.25 -5.92
N LEU A 528 -34.83 -41.73 -6.74
CA LEU A 528 -35.08 -42.59 -7.89
C LEU A 528 -34.55 -43.98 -7.57
N ARG A 529 -35.44 -44.96 -7.43
CA ARG A 529 -35.08 -46.37 -7.20
C ARG A 529 -35.41 -47.19 -8.43
N ARG A 530 -34.43 -47.83 -9.03
CA ARG A 530 -34.60 -48.75 -10.15
C ARG A 530 -35.11 -50.10 -9.63
N ASN A 531 -36.21 -50.56 -10.20
CA ASN A 531 -36.77 -51.88 -9.99
C ASN A 531 -36.09 -52.90 -10.92
N ASP A 532 -36.29 -54.19 -10.68
CA ASP A 532 -35.68 -55.28 -11.45
C ASP A 532 -36.09 -55.26 -12.94
N ASP A 533 -37.27 -54.72 -13.25
CA ASP A 533 -37.79 -54.50 -14.61
C ASP A 533 -37.10 -53.34 -15.35
N GLY A 534 -36.11 -52.69 -14.72
CA GLY A 534 -35.37 -51.56 -15.29
C GLY A 534 -36.07 -50.21 -15.21
N GLN A 535 -37.36 -50.19 -14.84
CA GLN A 535 -38.18 -49.01 -14.54
C GLN A 535 -37.74 -48.35 -13.21
N TYR A 536 -37.97 -47.05 -13.05
CA TYR A 536 -37.63 -46.34 -11.81
C TYR A 536 -38.86 -45.88 -11.03
N HIS A 537 -38.95 -46.35 -9.78
CA HIS A 537 -39.86 -45.83 -8.78
C HIS A 537 -39.34 -44.50 -8.19
N ARG A 538 -40.23 -43.54 -7.96
CA ARG A 538 -39.88 -42.17 -7.57
C ARG A 538 -40.54 -41.81 -6.24
N THR A 539 -39.78 -41.26 -5.32
CA THR A 539 -40.29 -40.73 -4.04
C THR A 539 -39.83 -39.29 -3.90
N ALA A 540 -40.76 -38.35 -3.76
CA ALA A 540 -40.45 -36.93 -3.62
C ALA A 540 -40.68 -36.47 -2.17
N TYR A 541 -39.69 -35.78 -1.60
CA TYR A 541 -39.74 -35.14 -0.30
C TYR A 541 -39.79 -33.63 -0.53
N LYS A 542 -40.84 -32.98 -0.03
CA LYS A 542 -41.05 -31.53 -0.12
C LYS A 542 -41.15 -30.94 1.27
N GLN A 543 -40.87 -29.66 1.36
CA GLN A 543 -41.06 -28.89 2.58
C GLN A 543 -42.54 -28.86 2.96
N ASP A 544 -42.81 -29.28 4.19
CA ASP A 544 -44.08 -29.07 4.87
C ASP A 544 -43.82 -28.16 6.08
N PRO A 545 -44.32 -26.91 6.08
CA PRO A 545 -44.16 -25.98 7.20
C PRO A 545 -44.70 -26.51 8.55
N ASN A 546 -45.57 -27.52 8.53
CA ASN A 546 -46.16 -28.10 9.73
C ASN A 546 -45.40 -29.33 10.25
N ASP A 547 -44.42 -29.86 9.52
CA ASP A 547 -43.59 -30.97 9.96
C ASP A 547 -42.17 -30.49 10.29
N PRO A 548 -41.83 -30.28 11.58
CA PRO A 548 -40.48 -29.87 11.98
C PRO A 548 -39.41 -30.95 11.72
N ASN A 549 -39.83 -32.20 11.44
CA ASN A 549 -38.94 -33.31 11.06
C ASN A 549 -38.95 -33.59 9.55
N GLY A 550 -39.65 -32.76 8.77
CA GLY A 550 -39.69 -32.80 7.32
C GLY A 550 -38.52 -32.05 6.69
N LEU A 551 -38.48 -32.03 5.36
CA LEU A 551 -37.43 -31.31 4.63
C LEU A 551 -37.54 -29.80 4.91
N GLY A 552 -36.49 -29.20 5.46
CA GLY A 552 -36.53 -27.80 5.90
C GLY A 552 -36.75 -26.78 4.77
N SER A 553 -36.27 -27.07 3.55
CA SER A 553 -36.38 -26.18 2.38
C SER A 553 -36.54 -26.96 1.09
N ASN A 554 -37.27 -26.42 0.13
CA ASN A 554 -37.38 -27.01 -1.21
C ASN A 554 -36.17 -26.71 -2.12
N ASN A 555 -35.37 -25.70 -1.82
CA ASN A 555 -34.24 -25.29 -2.67
C ASN A 555 -32.94 -25.99 -2.23
N LEU A 556 -32.70 -27.18 -2.79
CA LEU A 556 -31.58 -28.03 -2.42
C LEU A 556 -30.38 -27.74 -3.31
N ARG A 557 -29.18 -27.72 -2.71
CA ARG A 557 -27.94 -27.36 -3.39
C ARG A 557 -26.98 -28.54 -3.46
N PRO A 558 -26.08 -28.80 -2.49
CA PRO A 558 -25.30 -30.02 -2.51
C PRO A 558 -26.08 -31.17 -1.84
N LEU A 559 -26.05 -32.33 -2.49
CA LEU A 559 -26.34 -33.62 -1.85
C LEU A 559 -25.02 -34.37 -1.66
N PHE A 560 -24.87 -35.04 -0.52
CA PHE A 560 -23.69 -35.83 -0.22
C PHE A 560 -24.08 -37.06 0.59
N VAL A 561 -23.61 -38.23 0.19
CA VAL A 561 -23.76 -39.45 0.99
C VAL A 561 -22.41 -39.76 1.61
N ASP A 562 -22.36 -39.82 2.93
CA ASP A 562 -21.13 -40.08 3.66
C ASP A 562 -20.73 -41.56 3.64
N HIS A 563 -19.51 -41.87 4.10
CA HIS A 563 -18.99 -43.25 4.13
C HIS A 563 -19.81 -44.19 5.03
N SER A 564 -20.58 -43.65 5.99
CA SER A 564 -21.51 -44.42 6.83
C SER A 564 -22.87 -44.67 6.17
N GLY A 565 -23.09 -44.08 5.00
CA GLY A 565 -24.31 -44.22 4.22
C GLY A 565 -25.41 -43.24 4.57
N VAL A 566 -25.11 -42.22 5.36
CA VAL A 566 -26.07 -41.16 5.72
C VAL A 566 -26.11 -40.11 4.62
N LEU A 567 -27.33 -39.73 4.21
CA LEU A 567 -27.54 -38.65 3.25
C LEU A 567 -27.56 -37.30 3.97
N TRP A 568 -26.66 -36.43 3.55
CA TRP A 568 -26.57 -35.04 3.94
C TRP A 568 -27.11 -34.14 2.81
N VAL A 569 -27.94 -33.18 3.20
CA VAL A 569 -28.66 -32.29 2.30
C VAL A 569 -28.34 -30.86 2.68
N GLY A 570 -27.64 -30.15 1.80
CA GLY A 570 -27.43 -28.71 1.94
C GLY A 570 -28.58 -27.93 1.31
N THR A 571 -29.03 -26.88 1.99
CA THR A 571 -30.09 -26.00 1.48
C THR A 571 -29.58 -24.58 1.26
N TRP A 572 -30.34 -23.80 0.49
CA TRP A 572 -29.99 -22.39 0.26
C TRP A 572 -30.38 -21.47 1.43
N HIS A 573 -31.29 -21.85 2.32
CA HIS A 573 -31.80 -20.96 3.38
C HIS A 573 -31.95 -21.59 4.77
N ASP A 574 -31.99 -22.92 4.88
CA ASP A 574 -32.35 -23.60 6.12
C ASP A 574 -31.19 -24.40 6.75
N GLY A 575 -29.97 -24.20 6.23
CA GLY A 575 -28.76 -24.85 6.72
C GLY A 575 -28.59 -26.27 6.19
N LEU A 576 -27.91 -27.08 7.00
CA LEU A 576 -27.57 -28.48 6.72
C LEU A 576 -28.63 -29.41 7.30
N GLN A 577 -28.99 -30.45 6.56
CA GLN A 577 -29.93 -31.47 7.02
C GLN A 577 -29.34 -32.87 6.88
N GLN A 578 -29.62 -33.72 7.86
CA GLN A 578 -29.25 -35.13 7.88
C GLN A 578 -30.50 -35.97 7.71
N PHE A 579 -30.52 -36.86 6.73
CA PHE A 579 -31.65 -37.75 6.47
C PHE A 579 -31.47 -39.08 7.19
N ASP A 580 -32.45 -39.43 8.03
CA ASP A 580 -32.54 -40.75 8.62
C ASP A 580 -33.36 -41.69 7.70
N ALA A 581 -32.67 -42.64 7.09
CA ALA A 581 -33.27 -43.61 6.18
C ALA A 581 -34.26 -44.57 6.89
N ALA A 582 -34.12 -44.79 8.20
CA ALA A 582 -34.99 -45.69 8.95
C ALA A 582 -36.35 -45.04 9.24
N SER A 583 -36.36 -43.77 9.67
CA SER A 583 -37.59 -43.05 10.00
C SER A 583 -38.15 -42.21 8.84
N GLY A 584 -37.35 -41.97 7.79
CA GLY A 584 -37.69 -41.05 6.71
C GLY A 584 -37.75 -39.58 7.13
N ARG A 585 -37.07 -39.19 8.22
CA ARG A 585 -37.11 -37.84 8.81
C ARG A 585 -35.79 -37.10 8.59
N PHE A 586 -35.83 -35.78 8.72
CA PHE A 586 -34.67 -34.90 8.59
C PHE A 586 -34.33 -34.26 9.94
N LYS A 587 -33.06 -34.36 10.35
CA LYS A 587 -32.49 -33.58 11.45
C LYS A 587 -31.83 -32.32 10.89
N ARG A 588 -32.21 -31.16 11.41
CA ARG A 588 -31.76 -29.85 10.92
C ARG A 588 -30.65 -29.26 11.78
N PHE A 589 -29.62 -28.73 11.11
CA PHE A 589 -28.56 -27.91 11.69
C PHE A 589 -28.58 -26.54 11.03
N ALA A 590 -28.90 -25.50 11.80
CA ALA A 590 -29.04 -24.13 11.31
C ALA A 590 -28.15 -23.18 12.10
N HIS A 591 -27.83 -22.04 11.49
CA HIS A 591 -27.12 -20.93 12.11
C HIS A 591 -27.94 -20.34 13.26
N ASP A 592 -27.31 -20.24 14.42
CA ASP A 592 -27.82 -19.54 15.60
C ASP A 592 -26.78 -18.51 16.06
N GLN A 593 -27.14 -17.23 15.94
CA GLN A 593 -26.29 -16.11 16.33
C GLN A 593 -25.85 -16.15 17.81
N LYS A 594 -26.60 -16.85 18.67
CA LYS A 594 -26.26 -16.99 20.10
C LYS A 594 -25.33 -18.15 20.39
N ASN A 595 -25.22 -19.11 19.48
CA ASN A 595 -24.40 -20.31 19.66
C ASN A 595 -23.21 -20.29 18.69
N PRO A 596 -21.99 -19.98 19.17
CA PRO A 596 -20.78 -19.94 18.33
C PRO A 596 -20.31 -21.33 17.86
N HIS A 597 -20.99 -22.40 18.27
CA HIS A 597 -20.76 -23.78 17.81
C HIS A 597 -21.86 -24.27 16.88
N SER A 598 -22.77 -23.39 16.42
CA SER A 598 -23.75 -23.67 15.38
C SER A 598 -23.21 -23.24 14.02
N LEU A 599 -23.73 -23.80 12.92
CA LEU A 599 -23.34 -23.49 11.54
C LEU A 599 -23.10 -21.98 11.28
N ILE A 600 -22.06 -21.57 10.56
CA ILE A 600 -21.76 -20.13 10.40
C ILE A 600 -22.76 -19.40 9.50
N ASN A 601 -23.36 -20.10 8.55
CA ASN A 601 -24.32 -19.56 7.59
C ASN A 601 -25.27 -20.65 7.08
N ASN A 602 -26.54 -20.31 6.89
CA ASN A 602 -27.57 -21.24 6.41
C ASN A 602 -27.52 -21.55 4.91
N VAL A 603 -26.75 -20.79 4.12
CA VAL A 603 -26.58 -21.03 2.69
C VAL A 603 -25.45 -22.05 2.48
N ILE A 604 -25.82 -23.30 2.18
CA ILE A 604 -24.86 -24.39 1.96
C ILE A 604 -24.55 -24.54 0.48
N ARG A 605 -23.26 -24.50 0.15
CA ARG A 605 -22.75 -24.52 -1.22
C ARG A 605 -22.09 -25.85 -1.59
N SER A 606 -21.30 -26.40 -0.67
CA SER A 606 -20.57 -27.67 -0.87
C SER A 606 -20.50 -28.48 0.41
N LEU A 607 -20.35 -29.80 0.25
CA LEU A 607 -20.20 -30.77 1.31
C LEU A 607 -19.09 -31.75 0.93
N HIS A 608 -18.25 -32.10 1.90
CA HIS A 608 -17.19 -33.09 1.71
C HIS A 608 -16.90 -33.80 3.03
N GLU A 609 -16.64 -35.10 2.99
CA GLU A 609 -16.12 -35.84 4.14
C GLU A 609 -14.66 -36.16 3.88
N ASP A 610 -13.79 -35.78 4.82
CA ASP A 610 -12.37 -36.11 4.72
C ASP A 610 -12.09 -37.59 5.06
N ARG A 611 -10.87 -38.05 4.79
CA ARG A 611 -10.42 -39.41 5.13
C ARG A 611 -10.48 -39.72 6.62
N ALA A 612 -10.54 -38.71 7.49
CA ALA A 612 -10.68 -38.88 8.94
C ALA A 612 -12.15 -38.99 9.39
N GLY A 613 -13.11 -38.89 8.46
CA GLY A 613 -14.55 -38.96 8.75
C GLY A 613 -15.17 -37.64 9.23
N ARG A 614 -14.42 -36.53 9.20
CA ARG A 614 -14.95 -35.21 9.53
C ARG A 614 -15.72 -34.65 8.34
N LEU A 615 -16.89 -34.09 8.61
CA LEU A 615 -17.70 -33.44 7.59
C LEU A 615 -17.29 -31.97 7.49
N TRP A 616 -16.96 -31.55 6.27
CA TRP A 616 -16.62 -30.18 5.89
C TRP A 616 -17.74 -29.58 5.07
N ILE A 617 -18.12 -28.36 5.43
CA ILE A 617 -19.28 -27.66 4.87
C ILE A 617 -18.83 -26.30 4.36
N GLY A 618 -18.96 -26.09 3.05
CA GLY A 618 -18.72 -24.80 2.42
C GLY A 618 -20.00 -23.98 2.43
N THR A 619 -19.94 -22.77 3.00
CA THR A 619 -21.08 -21.87 3.13
C THR A 619 -20.82 -20.52 2.45
N ASP A 620 -21.75 -19.57 2.57
CA ASP A 620 -21.49 -18.15 2.24
C ASP A 620 -20.72 -17.37 3.32
N GLY A 621 -20.62 -17.94 4.54
CA GLY A 621 -19.92 -17.32 5.67
C GLY A 621 -18.50 -17.84 5.88
N GLY A 622 -18.08 -18.88 5.15
CA GLY A 622 -16.78 -19.52 5.27
C GLY A 622 -16.86 -21.04 5.24
N LEU A 623 -15.80 -21.67 5.74
CA LEU A 623 -15.68 -23.13 5.86
C LEU A 623 -16.04 -23.57 7.29
N ASP A 624 -16.96 -24.51 7.41
CA ASP A 624 -17.31 -25.15 8.67
C ASP A 624 -16.77 -26.58 8.72
N SER A 625 -16.26 -26.96 9.89
CA SER A 625 -15.92 -28.35 10.22
C SER A 625 -16.91 -28.86 11.26
N PHE A 626 -17.54 -30.01 11.00
CA PHE A 626 -18.54 -30.60 11.87
C PHE A 626 -17.99 -31.87 12.54
N ASP A 627 -17.99 -31.86 13.87
CA ASP A 627 -17.67 -33.04 14.69
C ASP A 627 -18.95 -33.83 14.98
N ARG A 628 -18.98 -35.09 14.53
CA ARG A 628 -20.14 -35.98 14.64
C ARG A 628 -20.40 -36.47 16.07
N HIS A 629 -19.40 -36.46 16.95
CA HIS A 629 -19.55 -36.94 18.32
C HIS A 629 -20.13 -35.87 19.23
N THR A 630 -19.67 -34.64 19.06
CA THR A 630 -20.07 -33.49 19.88
C THR A 630 -21.22 -32.69 19.24
N GLU A 631 -21.50 -32.93 17.95
CA GLU A 631 -22.43 -32.15 17.11
C GLU A 631 -22.12 -30.64 17.09
N GLN A 632 -20.84 -30.28 17.25
CA GLN A 632 -20.38 -28.91 17.26
C GLN A 632 -19.72 -28.53 15.92
N PHE A 633 -19.87 -27.27 15.56
CA PHE A 633 -19.22 -26.67 14.40
C PHE A 633 -18.03 -25.82 14.83
N GLN A 634 -16.96 -25.89 14.03
CA GLN A 634 -15.83 -24.96 14.09
C GLN A 634 -15.75 -24.21 12.77
N HIS A 635 -15.58 -22.89 12.85
CA HIS A 635 -15.68 -21.97 11.71
C HIS A 635 -14.31 -21.45 11.30
N TYR A 636 -14.10 -21.32 9.99
CA TYR A 636 -12.94 -20.67 9.39
C TYR A 636 -13.39 -19.62 8.38
N THR A 637 -12.97 -18.38 8.60
CA THR A 637 -13.43 -17.18 7.88
C THR A 637 -12.25 -16.43 7.25
N GLU A 638 -12.53 -15.29 6.60
CA GLU A 638 -11.48 -14.42 6.04
C GLU A 638 -10.49 -13.92 7.10
N LYS A 639 -10.92 -13.78 8.36
CA LYS A 639 -10.04 -13.40 9.47
C LYS A 639 -8.99 -14.46 9.80
N ASP A 640 -9.29 -15.71 9.46
CA ASP A 640 -8.41 -16.87 9.69
C ASP A 640 -7.47 -17.12 8.49
N GLY A 641 -7.60 -16.32 7.42
CA GLY A 641 -6.75 -16.39 6.22
C GLY A 641 -7.45 -16.90 4.97
N LEU A 642 -8.75 -17.19 5.00
CA LEU A 642 -9.54 -17.56 3.82
C LEU A 642 -9.62 -16.37 2.83
N PRO A 643 -9.48 -16.58 1.50
CA PRO A 643 -9.42 -15.46 0.55
C PRO A 643 -10.79 -14.85 0.23
N ASN A 644 -11.87 -15.61 0.42
CA ASN A 644 -13.24 -15.16 0.32
C ASN A 644 -14.19 -16.14 1.04
N SER A 645 -15.23 -15.61 1.69
CA SER A 645 -16.17 -16.41 2.49
C SER A 645 -17.09 -17.35 1.69
N ALA A 646 -17.33 -17.11 0.39
CA ALA A 646 -18.18 -17.98 -0.42
C ALA A 646 -17.38 -19.19 -0.95
N ILE A 647 -17.60 -20.37 -0.34
CA ILE A 647 -16.92 -21.62 -0.71
C ILE A 647 -17.78 -22.41 -1.71
N TRP A 648 -17.38 -22.44 -2.98
CA TRP A 648 -18.14 -23.15 -4.02
C TRP A 648 -17.94 -24.65 -3.96
N GLY A 649 -16.70 -25.13 -3.90
CA GLY A 649 -16.35 -26.54 -3.93
C GLY A 649 -15.25 -26.90 -2.94
N ILE A 650 -15.24 -28.15 -2.49
CA ILE A 650 -14.26 -28.70 -1.55
C ILE A 650 -13.75 -30.03 -2.11
N LEU A 651 -12.43 -30.17 -2.22
CA LEU A 651 -11.75 -31.41 -2.61
C LEU A 651 -10.61 -31.71 -1.64
N GLU A 652 -10.45 -32.96 -1.20
CA GLU A 652 -9.30 -33.39 -0.40
C GLU A 652 -8.19 -33.97 -1.29
N ASP A 653 -6.94 -33.57 -1.08
CA ASP A 653 -5.78 -34.19 -1.72
C ASP A 653 -5.31 -35.47 -1.02
N ASP A 654 -4.27 -36.11 -1.54
CA ASP A 654 -3.80 -37.37 -0.97
C ASP A 654 -3.01 -37.21 0.33
N HIS A 655 -2.68 -35.97 0.69
CA HIS A 655 -2.04 -35.58 1.94
C HIS A 655 -3.03 -35.08 3.01
N GLY A 656 -4.33 -35.11 2.74
CA GLY A 656 -5.37 -34.67 3.68
C GLY A 656 -5.54 -33.15 3.76
N ARG A 657 -5.02 -32.39 2.79
CA ARG A 657 -5.28 -30.95 2.67
C ARG A 657 -6.55 -30.73 1.85
N LEU A 658 -7.32 -29.72 2.24
CA LEU A 658 -8.54 -29.34 1.53
C LEU A 658 -8.24 -28.25 0.51
N TRP A 659 -8.79 -28.38 -0.68
CA TRP A 659 -8.73 -27.42 -1.76
C TRP A 659 -10.13 -26.84 -1.98
N LEU A 660 -10.23 -25.53 -1.79
CA LEU A 660 -11.49 -24.78 -1.72
C LEU A 660 -11.54 -23.80 -2.88
N SER A 661 -12.59 -23.86 -3.71
CA SER A 661 -12.83 -22.82 -4.73
C SER A 661 -13.70 -21.70 -4.17
N THR A 662 -13.35 -20.45 -4.47
CA THR A 662 -14.01 -19.26 -3.92
C THR A 662 -14.31 -18.21 -5.00
N ASN A 663 -14.88 -17.06 -4.63
CA ASN A 663 -14.94 -15.92 -5.56
C ASN A 663 -13.59 -15.21 -5.74
N ASN A 664 -12.58 -15.54 -4.92
CA ASN A 664 -11.27 -14.88 -4.93
C ASN A 664 -10.14 -15.91 -5.00
N GLY A 665 -10.20 -16.82 -5.98
CA GLY A 665 -9.18 -17.83 -6.19
C GLY A 665 -9.46 -19.16 -5.49
N ILE A 666 -8.41 -19.98 -5.35
CA ILE A 666 -8.43 -21.30 -4.70
C ILE A 666 -7.64 -21.23 -3.40
N ALA A 667 -8.19 -21.77 -2.32
CA ALA A 667 -7.48 -21.88 -1.03
C ALA A 667 -7.11 -23.34 -0.75
N CYS A 668 -5.86 -23.58 -0.37
CA CYS A 668 -5.41 -24.84 0.20
C CYS A 668 -5.37 -24.72 1.72
N PHE A 669 -6.18 -25.51 2.41
CA PHE A 669 -6.33 -25.50 3.85
C PHE A 669 -5.70 -26.76 4.46
N THR A 670 -4.81 -26.55 5.42
CA THR A 670 -4.18 -27.63 6.18
C THR A 670 -4.79 -27.69 7.57
N SER A 671 -5.59 -28.74 7.83
CA SER A 671 -6.39 -28.88 9.04
C SER A 671 -5.56 -29.02 10.33
N THR A 672 -4.37 -29.59 10.26
CA THR A 672 -3.46 -29.78 11.43
C THR A 672 -2.80 -28.49 11.88
N ALA A 673 -2.51 -27.58 10.96
CA ALA A 673 -1.89 -26.28 11.23
C ALA A 673 -2.91 -25.13 11.31
N SER A 674 -4.17 -25.40 10.96
CA SER A 674 -5.24 -24.40 10.80
C SER A 674 -4.79 -23.21 9.93
N ALA A 675 -4.10 -23.51 8.82
CA ALA A 675 -3.47 -22.51 7.96
C ALA A 675 -4.00 -22.58 6.53
N PHE A 676 -4.19 -21.40 5.93
CA PHE A 676 -4.61 -21.24 4.53
C PHE A 676 -3.43 -20.80 3.65
N LYS A 677 -3.34 -21.40 2.48
CA LYS A 677 -2.49 -20.96 1.38
C LYS A 677 -3.34 -20.63 0.16
N ASN A 678 -3.33 -19.37 -0.26
CA ASN A 678 -4.26 -18.86 -1.26
C ASN A 678 -3.58 -18.65 -2.61
N TYR A 679 -4.23 -19.16 -3.65
CA TYR A 679 -3.79 -19.07 -5.04
C TYR A 679 -4.75 -18.17 -5.82
N THR A 680 -4.20 -17.22 -6.57
CA THR A 680 -4.94 -16.24 -7.38
C THR A 680 -4.52 -16.35 -8.86
N VAL A 681 -5.07 -15.50 -9.72
CA VAL A 681 -4.66 -15.41 -11.14
C VAL A 681 -3.17 -15.11 -11.29
N GLU A 682 -2.59 -14.38 -10.32
CA GLU A 682 -1.16 -14.11 -10.24
C GLU A 682 -0.33 -15.37 -10.02
N ASP A 683 -0.84 -16.40 -9.35
CA ASP A 683 -0.12 -17.68 -9.19
C ASP A 683 -0.30 -18.61 -10.39
N GLY A 684 -1.08 -18.20 -11.38
CA GLY A 684 -1.26 -18.91 -12.64
C GLY A 684 -2.66 -19.45 -12.89
N LEU A 685 -3.62 -19.25 -11.97
CA LEU A 685 -5.03 -19.61 -12.20
C LEU A 685 -5.58 -18.97 -13.48
N SER A 686 -6.51 -19.64 -14.16
CA SER A 686 -7.09 -19.14 -15.41
C SER A 686 -8.14 -18.05 -15.22
N HIS A 687 -8.78 -18.04 -14.05
CA HIS A 687 -9.79 -17.05 -13.63
C HIS A 687 -9.80 -16.94 -12.10
N GLN A 688 -10.39 -15.85 -11.60
CA GLN A 688 -10.46 -15.56 -10.17
C GLN A 688 -11.73 -16.11 -9.52
N GLU A 689 -12.86 -15.97 -10.21
CA GLU A 689 -14.17 -16.40 -9.73
C GLU A 689 -14.50 -17.81 -10.21
N PHE A 690 -14.77 -18.70 -9.26
CA PHE A 690 -15.21 -20.08 -9.50
C PHE A 690 -16.72 -20.22 -9.35
N ASN A 691 -17.28 -21.29 -9.92
CA ASN A 691 -18.72 -21.51 -9.98
C ASN A 691 -19.19 -22.74 -9.21
N ARG A 692 -20.49 -22.75 -8.88
CA ARG A 692 -21.18 -23.93 -8.33
C ARG A 692 -21.11 -25.12 -9.29
N GLY A 693 -21.09 -26.32 -8.73
CA GLY A 693 -21.06 -27.60 -9.45
C GLY A 693 -19.78 -27.88 -10.25
N ALA A 694 -18.89 -26.89 -10.39
CA ALA A 694 -17.74 -26.94 -11.27
C ALA A 694 -16.45 -27.35 -10.53
N TRP A 695 -16.48 -28.47 -9.80
CA TRP A 695 -15.26 -29.04 -9.21
C TRP A 695 -15.28 -30.56 -9.30
N PHE A 696 -14.10 -31.15 -9.52
CA PHE A 696 -13.97 -32.60 -9.62
C PHE A 696 -12.55 -33.03 -9.27
N LYS A 697 -12.40 -34.12 -8.52
CA LYS A 697 -11.11 -34.82 -8.33
C LYS A 697 -11.16 -36.14 -9.08
N SER A 698 -10.20 -36.37 -9.97
CA SER A 698 -10.06 -37.63 -10.68
C SER A 698 -9.39 -38.71 -9.83
N ARG A 699 -9.45 -39.94 -10.33
CA ARG A 699 -8.89 -41.12 -9.64
C ARG A 699 -7.37 -41.10 -9.54
N ASP A 700 -6.71 -40.45 -10.49
CA ASP A 700 -5.27 -40.19 -10.53
C ASP A 700 -4.86 -38.96 -9.69
N GLY A 701 -5.79 -38.36 -8.94
CA GLY A 701 -5.51 -37.25 -8.02
C GLY A 701 -5.44 -35.88 -8.68
N GLU A 702 -5.74 -35.77 -9.97
CA GLU A 702 -5.87 -34.50 -10.69
C GLU A 702 -7.13 -33.77 -10.21
N MET A 703 -7.01 -32.47 -9.95
CA MET A 703 -8.12 -31.63 -9.52
C MET A 703 -8.52 -30.66 -10.62
N PHE A 704 -9.82 -30.47 -10.78
CA PHE A 704 -10.43 -29.56 -11.73
C PHE A 704 -11.35 -28.59 -11.01
N PHE A 705 -11.21 -27.30 -11.30
CA PHE A 705 -12.08 -26.24 -10.82
C PHE A 705 -12.48 -25.33 -11.97
N GLY A 706 -13.77 -25.20 -12.22
CA GLY A 706 -14.33 -24.35 -13.28
C GLY A 706 -14.93 -23.07 -12.73
N GLY A 707 -14.94 -22.04 -13.58
CA GLY A 707 -15.41 -20.72 -13.22
C GLY A 707 -15.93 -19.96 -14.41
N MET A 708 -15.77 -18.64 -14.37
CA MET A 708 -16.33 -17.75 -15.40
C MET A 708 -15.60 -17.81 -16.74
N ASN A 709 -14.36 -18.34 -16.77
CA ASN A 709 -13.54 -18.36 -17.96
C ASN A 709 -12.73 -19.68 -18.09
N GLY A 710 -13.45 -20.79 -18.22
CA GLY A 710 -12.89 -22.12 -18.47
C GLY A 710 -12.65 -22.94 -17.20
N VAL A 711 -11.72 -23.89 -17.28
CA VAL A 711 -11.36 -24.81 -16.18
C VAL A 711 -9.88 -24.64 -15.82
N THR A 712 -9.58 -24.62 -14.54
CA THR A 712 -8.23 -24.79 -13.99
C THR A 712 -8.03 -26.26 -13.60
N ALA A 713 -6.98 -26.89 -14.13
CA ALA A 713 -6.59 -28.27 -13.82
C ALA A 713 -5.17 -28.31 -13.23
N PHE A 714 -4.96 -29.13 -12.19
CA PHE A 714 -3.62 -29.33 -11.60
C PHE A 714 -3.56 -30.60 -10.74
N HIS A 715 -2.34 -31.10 -10.53
CA HIS A 715 -2.07 -32.06 -9.46
C HIS A 715 -1.56 -31.29 -8.23
N PRO A 716 -2.11 -31.52 -7.03
CA PRO A 716 -1.64 -30.89 -5.79
C PRO A 716 -0.13 -31.05 -5.56
N ASP A 717 0.44 -32.21 -5.89
CA ASP A 717 1.87 -32.52 -5.69
C ASP A 717 2.79 -31.86 -6.73
N SER A 718 2.22 -31.33 -7.82
CA SER A 718 2.98 -30.56 -8.80
C SER A 718 3.24 -29.12 -8.34
N ILE A 719 2.52 -28.65 -7.32
CA ILE A 719 2.73 -27.34 -6.69
C ILE A 719 3.91 -27.47 -5.73
N LYS A 720 5.01 -26.79 -6.05
CA LYS A 720 6.22 -26.75 -5.22
C LYS A 720 6.39 -25.37 -4.63
N ASP A 721 6.55 -25.32 -3.31
CA ASP A 721 6.86 -24.08 -2.59
C ASP A 721 8.23 -23.53 -3.00
N ASN A 722 8.40 -22.22 -2.91
CA ASN A 722 9.68 -21.58 -3.09
C ASN A 722 10.51 -21.65 -1.79
N PRO A 723 11.58 -22.47 -1.73
CA PRO A 723 12.41 -22.57 -0.52
C PRO A 723 13.39 -21.38 -0.39
N PHE A 724 13.43 -20.45 -1.35
CA PHE A 724 14.39 -19.36 -1.37
C PHE A 724 14.09 -18.35 -0.25
N ILE A 725 15.01 -18.23 0.71
CA ILE A 725 15.00 -17.20 1.75
C ILE A 725 15.51 -15.89 1.13
N PRO A 726 14.67 -14.84 1.02
CA PRO A 726 15.08 -13.62 0.35
C PRO A 726 15.96 -12.73 1.23
N PRO A 727 17.00 -12.09 0.68
CA PRO A 727 17.70 -11.03 1.39
C PRO A 727 16.76 -9.82 1.56
N VAL A 728 16.80 -9.21 2.74
CA VAL A 728 15.98 -8.04 3.09
C VAL A 728 16.89 -6.82 3.08
N VAL A 729 16.47 -5.77 2.39
CA VAL A 729 17.23 -4.54 2.24
C VAL A 729 16.36 -3.33 2.54
N ILE A 730 16.95 -2.29 3.11
CA ILE A 730 16.31 -0.97 3.24
C ILE A 730 16.57 -0.23 1.94
N THR A 731 15.52 0.05 1.16
CA THR A 731 15.62 0.56 -0.21
C THR A 731 15.58 2.07 -0.27
N ALA A 732 14.81 2.71 0.61
CA ALA A 732 14.70 4.16 0.67
C ALA A 732 14.58 4.67 2.11
N PHE A 733 15.11 5.87 2.31
CA PHE A 733 14.95 6.62 3.55
C PHE A 733 14.46 8.02 3.22
N LYS A 734 13.34 8.40 3.82
CA LYS A 734 12.61 9.63 3.58
C LYS A 734 12.59 10.48 4.85
N ARG A 735 12.95 11.74 4.74
CA ARG A 735 12.79 12.74 5.80
C ARG A 735 11.77 13.79 5.36
N TYR A 736 10.87 14.18 6.26
CA TYR A 736 9.92 15.25 6.02
C TYR A 736 10.26 16.40 6.96
N ASN A 737 10.72 17.51 6.41
CA ASN A 737 11.03 18.70 7.18
C ASN A 737 9.81 19.63 7.20
N THR A 738 9.53 20.23 8.36
CA THR A 738 8.33 21.06 8.55
C THR A 738 8.45 22.46 7.93
N ASP A 739 9.66 22.84 7.51
CA ASP A 739 9.98 24.16 6.94
C ASP A 739 9.84 24.23 5.41
N ASP A 740 9.68 23.10 4.71
CA ASP A 740 9.54 23.07 3.25
C ASP A 740 8.07 23.24 2.85
N ALA A 741 7.79 24.34 2.13
CA ALA A 741 6.44 24.80 1.77
C ALA A 741 5.59 23.82 0.92
N GLU A 742 6.17 22.69 0.49
CA GLU A 742 5.53 21.70 -0.39
C GLU A 742 5.32 20.33 0.25
N GLY A 743 5.81 20.08 1.48
CA GLY A 743 5.65 18.77 2.14
C GLY A 743 6.35 17.60 1.41
N VAL A 744 7.31 17.89 0.53
CA VAL A 744 8.03 16.89 -0.26
C VAL A 744 9.05 16.15 0.60
N ALA A 745 9.04 14.82 0.54
CA ALA A 745 10.00 13.97 1.24
C ALA A 745 11.40 14.09 0.60
N ILE A 746 12.43 14.36 1.41
CA ILE A 746 13.83 14.26 0.96
C ILE A 746 14.22 12.79 1.02
N VAL A 747 14.47 12.19 -0.15
CA VAL A 747 14.95 10.80 -0.28
C VAL A 747 16.47 10.78 -0.23
N GLU A 748 17.04 10.07 0.74
CA GLU A 748 18.50 9.95 0.88
C GLU A 748 19.06 8.82 0.02
N LYS A 749 20.03 9.15 -0.84
CA LYS A 749 20.74 8.19 -1.71
C LYS A 749 21.63 7.24 -0.88
N GLY A 750 21.79 6.00 -1.34
CA GLY A 750 22.80 5.08 -0.80
C GLY A 750 22.41 4.38 0.50
N ILE A 751 21.18 4.54 1.00
CA ILE A 751 20.77 3.99 2.30
C ILE A 751 20.95 2.47 2.38
N PHE A 752 20.68 1.75 1.29
CA PHE A 752 20.82 0.30 1.16
C PHE A 752 22.26 -0.20 1.40
N ALA A 753 23.27 0.68 1.41
CA ALA A 753 24.67 0.37 1.70
C ALA A 753 25.14 0.80 3.09
N ARG A 754 24.38 1.63 3.79
CA ARG A 754 24.79 2.21 5.07
C ARG A 754 24.41 1.30 6.23
N ARG A 755 25.24 1.32 7.27
CA ARG A 755 24.98 0.61 8.54
C ARG A 755 24.54 1.55 9.66
N GLU A 756 24.80 2.84 9.50
CA GLU A 756 24.49 3.88 10.47
C GLU A 756 24.03 5.15 9.77
N ILE A 757 23.06 5.85 10.36
CA ILE A 757 22.64 7.19 9.96
C ILE A 757 22.59 8.13 11.16
N ASN A 758 22.95 9.39 10.92
CA ASN A 758 22.87 10.46 11.91
C ASN A 758 21.71 11.40 11.54
N LEU A 759 20.81 11.61 12.49
CA LEU A 759 19.64 12.46 12.38
C LEU A 759 19.78 13.70 13.27
N SER A 760 19.27 14.82 12.77
CA SER A 760 19.15 16.04 13.54
C SER A 760 17.90 15.99 14.40
N TYR A 761 17.89 16.68 15.54
CA TYR A 761 16.67 16.89 16.33
C TYR A 761 15.54 17.61 15.57
N LYS A 762 15.82 18.16 14.38
CA LYS A 762 14.83 18.78 13.48
C LYS A 762 14.11 17.77 12.59
N ASP A 763 14.67 16.58 12.41
CA ASP A 763 14.13 15.52 11.55
C ASP A 763 12.95 14.82 12.26
N ASN A 764 11.82 15.51 12.34
CA ASN A 764 10.67 15.10 13.18
C ASN A 764 9.86 13.94 12.59
N ILE A 765 9.87 13.75 11.27
CA ILE A 765 9.13 12.67 10.62
C ILE A 765 10.09 11.98 9.66
N ILE A 766 10.30 10.69 9.92
CA ILE A 766 11.18 9.84 9.12
C ILE A 766 10.46 8.58 8.68
N SER A 767 10.77 8.09 7.49
CA SER A 767 10.19 6.86 6.97
C SER A 767 11.23 6.00 6.28
N PHE A 768 11.13 4.69 6.47
CA PHE A 768 12.00 3.70 5.86
C PHE A 768 11.17 2.77 4.99
N GLU A 769 11.59 2.61 3.73
CA GLU A 769 11.10 1.55 2.86
C GLU A 769 12.10 0.41 2.81
N PHE A 770 11.58 -0.81 2.72
CA PHE A 770 12.38 -2.01 2.61
C PHE A 770 11.78 -2.98 1.58
N ALA A 771 12.59 -3.93 1.12
CA ALA A 771 12.16 -4.95 0.20
C ALA A 771 12.82 -6.28 0.54
N ALA A 772 12.04 -7.36 0.46
CA ALA A 772 12.54 -8.72 0.41
C ALA A 772 12.77 -9.04 -1.05
N LEU A 773 14.03 -9.23 -1.45
CA LEU A 773 14.43 -9.35 -2.86
C LEU A 773 14.10 -10.75 -3.41
N ASN A 774 12.80 -11.00 -3.54
CA ASN A 774 12.22 -12.12 -4.25
C ASN A 774 11.26 -11.59 -5.31
N PHE A 775 11.58 -11.89 -6.55
CA PHE A 775 10.86 -11.31 -7.67
C PHE A 775 9.67 -12.13 -8.12
N ARG A 776 9.46 -13.36 -7.65
CA ARG A 776 8.40 -14.23 -8.20
C ARG A 776 7.02 -13.60 -8.11
N ASN A 777 6.62 -13.22 -6.90
CA ASN A 777 5.37 -12.51 -6.58
C ASN A 777 5.63 -11.54 -5.41
N PRO A 778 6.28 -10.39 -5.67
CA PRO A 778 6.74 -9.48 -4.63
C PRO A 778 5.59 -8.90 -3.80
N GLU A 779 4.41 -8.69 -4.39
CA GLU A 779 3.22 -8.18 -3.67
C GLU A 779 2.71 -9.12 -2.57
N LYS A 780 3.13 -10.38 -2.56
CA LYS A 780 2.78 -11.37 -1.52
C LYS A 780 3.86 -11.53 -0.46
N ASN A 781 5.01 -10.86 -0.59
CA ASN A 781 6.04 -10.88 0.43
C ASN A 781 5.52 -10.21 1.71
N GLN A 782 5.81 -10.79 2.86
CA GLN A 782 5.39 -10.25 4.15
C GLN A 782 6.56 -9.61 4.88
N TYR A 783 6.28 -8.62 5.73
CA TYR A 783 7.29 -7.85 6.44
C TYR A 783 6.97 -7.68 7.91
N ALA A 784 8.02 -7.60 8.71
CA ALA A 784 7.96 -7.22 10.11
C ALA A 784 9.14 -6.34 10.48
N TYR A 785 8.94 -5.42 11.41
CA TYR A 785 10.02 -4.56 11.91
C TYR A 785 9.99 -4.41 13.44
N LYS A 786 11.13 -4.00 14.00
CA LYS A 786 11.33 -3.68 15.41
C LYS A 786 12.30 -2.49 15.51
N LEU A 787 12.01 -1.50 16.35
CA LEU A 787 12.92 -0.37 16.59
C LEU A 787 13.42 -0.41 18.05
N GLU A 788 14.59 -1.01 18.24
CA GLU A 788 15.26 -1.09 19.55
C GLU A 788 15.59 0.31 20.07
N GLY A 789 15.36 0.53 21.36
CA GLY A 789 15.41 1.85 21.99
C GLY A 789 14.09 2.65 21.93
N TYR A 790 13.10 2.20 21.15
CA TYR A 790 11.74 2.76 21.13
C TYR A 790 10.69 1.71 21.51
N ARG A 791 10.67 0.56 20.83
CA ARG A 791 9.76 -0.56 21.12
C ARG A 791 10.45 -1.91 20.85
N GLU A 792 10.45 -2.77 21.86
CA GLU A 792 11.17 -4.07 21.82
C GLU A 792 10.40 -5.22 21.16
N GLN A 793 9.12 -5.05 20.81
CA GLN A 793 8.31 -6.09 20.17
C GLN A 793 8.28 -5.94 18.65
N TRP A 794 8.26 -7.07 17.93
CA TRP A 794 8.07 -7.10 16.48
C TRP A 794 6.65 -6.67 16.09
N ILE A 795 6.55 -5.76 15.13
CA ILE A 795 5.29 -5.32 14.52
C ILE A 795 5.18 -5.98 13.15
N GLN A 796 4.08 -6.71 12.94
CA GLN A 796 3.74 -7.32 11.67
C GLN A 796 3.10 -6.26 10.76
N LEU A 797 3.62 -6.11 9.54
CA LEU A 797 3.12 -5.16 8.55
C LEU A 797 2.30 -5.84 7.44
N GLY A 798 2.24 -7.17 7.43
CA GLY A 798 1.67 -7.91 6.30
C GLY A 798 2.48 -7.60 5.04
N THR A 799 1.83 -7.19 3.97
CA THR A 799 2.48 -6.82 2.69
C THR A 799 2.99 -5.38 2.65
N ASN A 800 2.71 -4.56 3.68
CA ASN A 800 3.18 -3.18 3.71
C ASN A 800 4.70 -3.14 3.94
N ARG A 801 5.40 -2.31 3.15
CA ARG A 801 6.86 -2.25 3.06
C ARG A 801 7.49 -0.99 3.66
N GLU A 802 6.67 -0.16 4.30
CA GLU A 802 7.08 1.14 4.83
C GLU A 802 6.84 1.23 6.34
N ALA A 803 7.82 1.78 7.07
CA ALA A 803 7.72 2.06 8.50
C ALA A 803 8.05 3.54 8.77
N THR A 804 7.05 4.29 9.26
CA THR A 804 7.17 5.72 9.60
C THR A 804 7.31 5.92 11.11
N PHE A 805 8.22 6.80 11.51
CA PHE A 805 8.45 7.21 12.89
C PHE A 805 8.35 8.73 13.03
N THR A 806 7.73 9.18 14.13
CA THR A 806 7.53 10.61 14.42
C THR A 806 8.13 10.98 15.78
N ASN A 807 8.78 12.14 15.84
CA ASN A 807 9.36 12.77 17.03
C ASN A 807 10.20 11.81 17.91
N LEU A 808 11.19 11.14 17.31
CA LEU A 808 12.13 10.33 18.08
C LEU A 808 12.97 11.21 19.02
N ASP A 809 13.05 10.80 20.28
CA ASP A 809 13.89 11.48 21.27
C ASP A 809 15.38 11.38 20.90
N PRO A 810 16.24 12.33 21.35
CA PRO A 810 17.68 12.20 21.16
C PRO A 810 18.24 10.94 21.82
N GLY A 811 18.89 10.09 21.04
CA GLY A 811 19.36 8.78 21.48
C GLY A 811 19.86 7.90 20.33
N GLY A 812 20.31 6.71 20.68
CA GLY A 812 20.68 5.67 19.72
C GLY A 812 19.57 4.63 19.61
N TYR A 813 19.18 4.31 18.38
CA TYR A 813 18.18 3.31 18.04
C TYR A 813 18.74 2.30 17.03
N VAL A 814 18.16 1.10 16.99
CA VAL A 814 18.48 0.11 15.94
C VAL A 814 17.18 -0.38 15.32
N LEU A 815 16.99 -0.07 14.04
CA LEU A 815 15.88 -0.57 13.25
C LEU A 815 16.24 -1.97 12.75
N HIS A 816 15.46 -2.97 13.13
CA HIS A 816 15.52 -4.33 12.60
C HIS A 816 14.33 -4.56 11.69
N VAL A 817 14.58 -5.15 10.52
CA VAL A 817 13.55 -5.49 9.54
C VAL A 817 13.78 -6.91 9.07
N LYS A 818 12.71 -7.71 9.03
CA LYS A 818 12.72 -9.02 8.38
C LYS A 818 11.57 -9.13 7.39
N GLY A 819 11.69 -10.06 6.46
CA GLY A 819 10.68 -10.30 5.44
C GLY A 819 10.66 -11.74 4.95
N SER A 820 9.53 -12.15 4.39
CA SER A 820 9.32 -13.45 3.79
C SER A 820 9.28 -13.37 2.28
N ASN A 821 9.38 -14.53 1.62
CA ASN A 821 8.94 -14.64 0.23
C ASN A 821 7.42 -14.81 0.12
N ASN A 822 6.95 -14.96 -1.13
CA ASN A 822 5.55 -15.20 -1.51
C ASN A 822 4.92 -16.47 -0.91
N ASP A 823 5.73 -17.41 -0.42
CA ASP A 823 5.29 -18.69 0.16
C ASP A 823 5.43 -18.71 1.70
N GLY A 824 5.75 -17.57 2.32
CA GLY A 824 5.86 -17.45 3.78
C GLY A 824 7.18 -17.95 4.37
N VAL A 825 8.23 -18.15 3.56
CA VAL A 825 9.57 -18.49 4.06
C VAL A 825 10.27 -17.21 4.53
N TRP A 826 10.42 -17.06 5.84
CA TRP A 826 10.99 -15.86 6.49
C TRP A 826 12.51 -15.86 6.55
N ASN A 827 13.10 -14.70 6.27
CA ASN A 827 14.49 -14.41 6.60
C ASN A 827 14.58 -13.88 8.04
N GLU A 828 14.76 -14.79 9.00
CA GLU A 828 14.84 -14.44 10.43
C GLU A 828 16.09 -13.63 10.82
N ALA A 829 17.16 -13.68 10.02
CA ALA A 829 18.34 -12.86 10.26
C ALA A 829 18.07 -11.37 9.97
N GLY A 830 17.20 -11.10 9.00
CA GLY A 830 16.76 -9.76 8.63
C GLY A 830 17.91 -8.81 8.22
N THR A 831 17.64 -7.51 8.32
CA THR A 831 18.61 -6.43 8.17
C THR A 831 18.46 -5.44 9.33
N SER A 832 19.56 -4.77 9.68
CA SER A 832 19.55 -3.79 10.76
C SER A 832 20.25 -2.49 10.36
N LEU A 833 19.72 -1.38 10.84
CA LEU A 833 20.26 -0.04 10.63
C LEU A 833 20.31 0.72 11.95
N LYS A 834 21.49 1.23 12.29
CA LYS A 834 21.67 2.06 13.48
C LYS A 834 21.29 3.50 13.18
N ILE A 835 20.48 4.10 14.05
CA ILE A 835 19.96 5.45 13.92
C ILE A 835 20.40 6.25 15.14
N ILE A 836 21.09 7.37 14.93
CA ILE A 836 21.56 8.24 16.02
C ILE A 836 20.87 9.59 15.88
N VAL A 837 20.00 9.92 16.83
CA VAL A 837 19.32 11.23 16.89
C VAL A 837 20.12 12.16 17.79
N THR A 838 20.70 13.20 17.20
CA THR A 838 21.52 14.18 17.93
C THR A 838 20.66 15.12 18.78
N PRO A 839 21.07 15.45 20.02
CA PRO A 839 20.31 16.39 20.85
C PRO A 839 20.43 17.84 20.33
N PRO A 840 19.40 18.67 20.55
CA PRO A 840 19.51 20.11 20.30
C PRO A 840 20.68 20.73 21.06
N TRP A 841 21.34 21.73 20.46
CA TRP A 841 22.54 22.34 21.05
C TRP A 841 22.30 22.88 22.47
N TRP A 842 21.10 23.38 22.77
CA TRP A 842 20.75 23.85 24.12
C TRP A 842 20.55 22.74 25.16
N LYS A 843 20.38 21.48 24.73
CA LYS A 843 20.32 20.31 25.63
C LYS A 843 21.70 19.69 25.88
N THR A 844 22.76 20.15 25.21
CA THR A 844 24.13 19.63 25.35
C THR A 844 24.79 20.02 26.68
N LEU A 845 25.78 19.22 27.12
CA LEU A 845 26.46 19.42 28.40
C LEU A 845 27.21 20.77 28.46
N TRP A 846 27.92 21.16 27.40
CA TRP A 846 28.67 22.42 27.37
C TRP A 846 27.75 23.64 27.50
N PHE A 847 26.58 23.60 26.85
CA PHE A 847 25.62 24.71 26.93
C PHE A 847 24.99 24.79 28.33
N ARG A 848 24.68 23.65 28.95
CA ARG A 848 24.23 23.61 30.36
C ARG A 848 25.27 24.18 31.30
N ILE A 849 26.55 23.83 31.11
CA ILE A 849 27.66 24.39 31.89
C ILE A 849 27.75 25.91 31.66
N LEU A 850 27.70 26.37 30.40
CA LEU A 850 27.76 27.78 30.06
C LEU A 850 26.59 28.58 30.65
N SER A 851 25.38 28.03 30.63
CA SER A 851 24.20 28.69 31.21
C SER A 851 24.27 28.75 32.74
N VAL A 852 24.81 27.71 33.41
CA VAL A 852 25.11 27.76 34.85
C VAL A 852 26.21 28.80 35.16
N VAL A 853 27.30 28.84 34.38
CA VAL A 853 28.37 29.82 34.56
C VAL A 853 27.85 31.24 34.34
N THR A 854 27.00 31.46 33.33
CA THR A 854 26.39 32.76 33.05
C THR A 854 25.44 33.17 34.17
N LEU A 855 24.67 32.23 34.72
CA LEU A 855 23.80 32.47 35.87
C LEU A 855 24.61 32.83 37.13
N ILE A 856 25.71 32.11 37.41
CA ILE A 856 26.63 32.45 38.51
C ILE A 856 27.25 33.82 38.27
N GLY A 857 27.68 34.13 37.04
CA GLY A 857 28.20 35.44 36.66
C GLY A 857 27.20 36.58 36.87
N LEU A 858 25.92 36.36 36.51
CA LEU A 858 24.83 37.30 36.75
C LEU A 858 24.57 37.49 38.25
N VAL A 859 24.56 36.41 39.05
CA VAL A 859 24.41 36.47 40.50
C VAL A 859 25.58 37.22 41.15
N LEU A 860 26.81 36.93 40.74
CA LEU A 860 28.01 37.63 41.23
C LEU A 860 28.03 39.11 40.80
N SER A 861 27.54 39.42 39.60
CA SER A 861 27.42 40.80 39.10
C SER A 861 26.34 41.56 39.85
N ALA A 862 25.17 40.96 40.07
CA ALA A 862 24.11 41.51 40.91
C ALA A 862 24.59 41.71 42.36
N HIS A 863 25.38 40.77 42.89
CA HIS A 863 25.98 40.87 44.22
C HIS A 863 27.02 42.01 44.29
N ARG A 864 27.86 42.18 43.27
CA ARG A 864 28.80 43.32 43.17
C ARG A 864 28.07 44.65 43.06
N LEU A 865 27.03 44.74 42.23
CA LEU A 865 26.19 45.94 42.10
C LEU A 865 25.48 46.26 43.42
N ARG A 866 25.00 45.24 44.14
CA ARG A 866 24.40 45.39 45.48
C ARG A 866 25.41 45.89 46.53
N ILE A 867 26.65 45.37 46.53
CA ILE A 867 27.70 45.87 47.44
C ILE A 867 28.07 47.32 47.10
N ALA A 868 28.13 47.67 45.81
CA ALA A 868 28.40 49.04 45.37
C ALA A 868 27.29 50.01 45.81
N ASP A 869 26.03 49.61 45.68
CA ASP A 869 24.87 50.37 46.17
C ASP A 869 24.90 50.51 47.71
N ILE A 870 25.20 49.44 48.46
CA ILE A 870 25.33 49.49 49.93
C ILE A 870 26.46 50.43 50.37
N LYS A 871 27.62 50.43 49.68
CA LYS A 871 28.72 51.36 49.97
C LYS A 871 28.37 52.81 49.63
N ALA A 872 27.61 53.04 48.56
CA ALA A 872 27.12 54.38 48.22
C ALA A 872 26.12 54.91 49.26
N ARG A 873 25.23 54.05 49.76
CA ARG A 873 24.27 54.37 50.84
C ARG A 873 24.96 54.67 52.17
N ASN A 874 25.98 53.90 52.55
CA ASN A 874 26.72 54.14 53.81
C ASN A 874 27.48 55.48 53.78
N LYS A 875 28.05 55.85 52.63
CA LYS A 875 28.75 57.14 52.45
C LYS A 875 27.78 58.33 52.39
N ALA A 876 26.53 58.11 51.97
CA ALA A 876 25.46 59.09 52.06
C ALA A 876 24.96 59.25 53.52
N LEU A 877 24.83 58.14 54.26
CA LEU A 877 24.44 58.13 55.68
C LEU A 877 25.42 58.89 56.58
N GLU A 878 26.73 58.73 56.39
CA GLU A 878 27.74 59.45 57.19
C GLU A 878 27.67 60.97 56.99
N LYS A 879 27.31 61.44 55.79
CA LYS A 879 27.08 62.87 55.50
C LYS A 879 25.75 63.39 56.08
N GLU A 880 24.80 62.49 56.32
CA GLU A 880 23.46 62.81 56.83
C GLU A 880 23.44 62.88 58.38
N ILE A 881 24.25 62.07 59.06
CA ILE A 881 24.38 62.05 60.53
C ILE A 881 25.03 63.33 61.07
N ILE A 882 26.01 63.90 60.36
CA ILE A 882 26.68 65.16 60.75
C ILE A 882 25.74 66.37 60.59
N LYS A 883 24.81 66.33 59.62
CA LYS A 883 23.76 67.35 59.45
C LYS A 883 22.63 67.23 60.47
N ARG A 884 22.35 66.03 61.00
CA ARG A 884 21.29 65.79 62.00
C ARG A 884 21.60 66.38 63.37
N GLN A 885 22.84 66.34 63.84
CA GLN A 885 23.21 66.85 65.17
C GLN A 885 23.07 68.37 65.33
N GLN A 886 23.18 69.14 64.23
CA GLN A 886 23.03 70.60 64.26
C GLN A 886 21.58 71.08 64.09
N ALA A 887 20.67 70.19 63.68
CA ALA A 887 19.25 70.50 63.49
C ALA A 887 18.37 70.13 64.70
N GLU A 888 18.84 69.25 65.59
CA GLU A 888 18.06 68.71 66.74
C GLU A 888 17.84 69.73 67.87
N GLU A 889 18.72 70.72 68.03
CA GLU A 889 18.56 71.78 69.05
C GLU A 889 17.58 72.89 68.61
N ALA A 890 17.49 73.19 67.31
CA ALA A 890 16.55 74.17 66.77
C ALA A 890 15.10 73.65 66.71
N LEU A 891 14.91 72.32 66.67
CA LEU A 891 13.62 71.65 66.45
C LEU A 891 12.74 71.56 67.71
N ARG A 892 13.32 71.66 68.92
CA ARG A 892 12.54 71.62 70.18
C ARG A 892 11.66 72.85 70.40
N GLN A 893 11.98 73.99 69.79
CA GLN A 893 11.20 75.23 69.92
C GLN A 893 10.09 75.36 68.87
N ALA A 894 10.25 74.77 67.68
CA ALA A 894 9.23 74.79 66.63
C ALA A 894 8.09 73.75 66.82
N PHE A 895 8.27 72.79 67.74
CA PHE A 895 7.36 71.66 67.96
C PHE A 895 6.00 72.03 68.61
N MET A 896 5.87 73.25 69.15
CA MET A 896 4.59 73.75 69.64
C MET A 896 3.72 74.38 68.54
N GLU A 897 4.30 74.76 67.40
CA GLU A 897 3.59 75.53 66.36
C GLU A 897 3.09 74.64 65.20
N ILE A 898 3.61 73.41 65.07
CA ILE A 898 3.34 72.51 63.93
C ILE A 898 2.22 71.48 64.24
N SER A 899 1.45 71.67 65.32
CA SER A 899 0.17 70.97 65.53
C SER A 899 -0.94 71.47 64.59
N GLN A 900 -0.75 72.62 63.92
CA GLN A 900 -1.78 73.29 63.12
C GLN A 900 -1.52 73.26 61.60
N LEU A 901 -0.40 72.73 61.12
CA LEU A 901 -0.04 72.71 59.70
C LEU A 901 -0.13 71.31 59.05
N LYS A 902 -0.67 70.32 59.78
CA LYS A 902 -0.77 68.91 59.38
C LYS A 902 -1.84 68.63 58.31
N GLU A 903 -2.67 69.61 57.95
CA GLU A 903 -3.73 69.45 56.94
C GLU A 903 -3.39 70.00 55.56
N GLN A 904 -2.28 70.73 55.37
CA GLN A 904 -2.10 71.52 54.16
C GLN A 904 -1.25 70.95 53.04
N LEU A 905 -0.52 69.84 53.21
CA LEU A 905 0.33 69.34 52.13
C LEU A 905 0.28 67.81 51.98
N GLN A 906 -0.93 67.35 51.66
CA GLN A 906 -1.17 66.27 50.69
C GLN A 906 -0.78 66.66 49.25
N ALA A 907 -0.04 67.76 49.04
CA ALA A 907 0.48 68.15 47.75
C ALA A 907 1.97 67.79 47.64
N GLU A 908 2.39 67.44 46.43
CA GLU A 908 3.74 66.97 46.02
C GLU A 908 4.01 65.49 46.31
N ASN A 909 3.30 64.55 45.70
CA ASN A 909 3.43 64.23 44.26
C ASN A 909 4.89 63.97 43.85
N ILE A 910 5.45 62.84 44.27
CA ILE A 910 6.66 62.26 43.67
C ILE A 910 6.49 60.75 43.58
N TYR A 911 5.91 60.27 42.48
CA TYR A 911 6.57 59.25 41.65
C TYR A 911 5.91 59.18 40.27
N LEU A 912 5.79 60.34 39.60
CA LEU A 912 5.84 60.36 38.15
C LEU A 912 7.31 60.29 37.77
N GLN A 913 7.68 59.20 37.10
CA GLN A 913 8.62 59.14 35.97
C GLN A 913 9.39 57.83 36.01
N GLN A 914 8.80 56.77 35.46
CA GLN A 914 9.39 56.09 34.30
C GLN A 914 8.51 54.94 33.80
N GLU A 915 7.48 55.29 33.01
CA GLU A 915 7.18 54.54 31.78
C GLU A 915 6.47 55.43 30.72
N ILE A 916 7.04 56.62 30.49
CA ILE A 916 6.74 57.44 29.30
C ILE A 916 7.84 57.17 28.28
N LYS A 917 7.57 56.25 27.35
CA LYS A 917 8.09 56.29 25.98
C LYS A 917 7.20 55.48 25.05
N LEU A 918 6.00 56.01 24.81
CA LEU A 918 5.25 56.07 23.55
C LEU A 918 3.81 56.46 23.89
N GLU A 919 3.63 57.70 24.35
CA GLU A 919 2.34 58.37 24.25
C GLU A 919 2.22 59.01 22.85
N HIS A 920 0.95 59.26 22.50
CA HIS A 920 0.43 59.88 21.28
C HIS A 920 0.27 58.96 20.06
N ASN A 921 -0.91 58.35 19.98
CA ASN A 921 -1.78 58.56 18.82
C ASN A 921 -3.23 58.43 19.26
N TYR A 922 -3.87 59.55 19.53
CA TYR A 922 -5.33 59.63 19.67
C TYR A 922 -6.03 59.74 18.29
N ASP A 923 -5.38 59.20 17.26
CA ASP A 923 -5.76 59.33 15.84
C ASP A 923 -6.25 58.00 15.21
N GLU A 924 -6.52 56.95 16.00
CA GLU A 924 -6.91 55.63 15.46
C GLU A 924 -8.39 55.54 15.01
N ILE A 925 -9.25 56.48 15.41
CA ILE A 925 -10.66 56.50 14.97
C ILE A 925 -10.79 57.39 13.73
N ILE A 926 -10.84 56.76 12.56
CA ILE A 926 -10.89 57.42 11.27
C ILE A 926 -12.35 57.47 10.77
N GLY A 927 -12.88 58.68 10.61
CA GLY A 927 -14.18 58.95 9.98
C GLY A 927 -14.74 60.32 10.33
N GLU A 928 -15.59 60.87 9.47
CA GLU A 928 -16.19 62.20 9.62
C GLU A 928 -17.74 62.16 9.57
N SER A 929 -18.33 60.97 9.46
CA SER A 929 -19.78 60.81 9.43
C SER A 929 -20.45 61.36 10.69
N GLU A 930 -21.63 61.94 10.52
CA GLU A 930 -22.43 62.50 11.63
C GLU A 930 -22.76 61.44 12.70
N ALA A 931 -22.96 60.19 12.28
CA ALA A 931 -23.18 59.06 13.20
C ALA A 931 -21.93 58.76 14.07
N LEU A 932 -20.72 58.93 13.53
CA LEU A 932 -19.48 58.71 14.27
C LEU A 932 -19.19 59.87 15.23
N LYS A 933 -19.40 61.12 14.80
CA LYS A 933 -19.27 62.31 15.66
C LYS A 933 -20.21 62.23 16.86
N TYR A 934 -21.44 61.75 16.66
CA TYR A 934 -22.39 61.53 17.74
C TYR A 934 -21.89 60.50 18.78
N VAL A 935 -21.23 59.42 18.33
CA VAL A 935 -20.62 58.43 19.23
C VAL A 935 -19.43 59.01 19.99
N LEU A 936 -18.55 59.76 19.31
CA LEU A 936 -17.40 60.41 19.96
C LEU A 936 -17.85 61.43 21.03
N HIS A 937 -18.90 62.20 20.76
CA HIS A 937 -19.49 63.10 21.74
C HIS A 937 -20.01 62.35 22.98
N LYS A 938 -20.67 61.20 22.80
CA LYS A 938 -21.09 60.34 23.92
C LYS A 938 -19.91 59.77 24.71
N VAL A 939 -18.82 59.42 24.03
CA VAL A 939 -17.59 58.95 24.68
C VAL A 939 -17.02 60.05 25.57
N GLU A 940 -16.91 61.28 25.07
CA GLU A 940 -16.44 62.43 25.86
C GLU A 940 -17.32 62.71 27.09
N GLN A 941 -18.65 62.62 26.94
CA GLN A 941 -19.58 62.80 28.05
C GLN A 941 -19.38 61.82 29.19
N VAL A 942 -19.13 60.54 28.87
CA VAL A 942 -19.02 59.48 29.89
C VAL A 942 -17.59 59.26 30.38
N ALA A 943 -16.58 59.67 29.61
CA ALA A 943 -15.19 59.37 29.93
C ALA A 943 -14.74 59.95 31.28
N SER A 944 -15.22 61.14 31.65
CA SER A 944 -14.84 61.84 32.89
C SER A 944 -15.33 61.19 34.19
N GLY A 945 -16.31 60.28 34.15
CA GLY A 945 -16.86 59.59 35.33
C GLY A 945 -16.37 58.16 35.52
N ASP A 946 -16.75 57.54 36.65
CA ASP A 946 -16.49 56.12 36.96
C ASP A 946 -17.57 55.17 36.42
N THR A 947 -18.53 55.71 35.66
CA THR A 947 -19.70 55.00 35.15
C THR A 947 -19.32 53.81 34.28
N THR A 948 -20.01 52.69 34.51
CA THR A 948 -19.95 51.50 33.64
C THR A 948 -20.52 51.81 32.26
N VAL A 949 -19.74 51.52 31.21
CA VAL A 949 -20.14 51.80 29.83
C VAL A 949 -20.39 50.49 29.09
N LEU A 950 -21.51 50.40 28.36
CA LEU A 950 -21.82 49.27 27.50
C LEU A 950 -21.71 49.68 26.03
N LEU A 951 -20.73 49.14 25.32
CA LEU A 951 -20.53 49.34 23.89
C LEU A 951 -21.33 48.31 23.10
N LEU A 952 -22.35 48.77 22.39
CA LEU A 952 -23.20 47.96 21.52
C LEU A 952 -22.77 48.14 20.07
N GLY A 953 -22.79 47.07 19.29
CA GLY A 953 -22.56 47.15 17.85
C GLY A 953 -22.08 45.82 17.28
N GLU A 954 -22.21 45.64 15.98
CA GLU A 954 -21.86 44.39 15.30
C GLU A 954 -20.38 44.01 15.46
N THR A 955 -20.04 42.76 15.14
CA THR A 955 -18.66 42.29 15.20
C THR A 955 -17.77 43.12 14.28
N GLY A 956 -16.64 43.61 14.82
CA GLY A 956 -15.62 44.31 14.04
C GLY A 956 -15.93 45.74 13.58
N VAL A 957 -16.92 46.41 14.18
CA VAL A 957 -17.15 47.86 14.00
C VAL A 957 -16.09 48.76 14.67
N GLY A 958 -15.18 48.18 15.46
CA GLY A 958 -14.11 48.90 16.16
C GLY A 958 -14.38 49.22 17.64
N LYS A 959 -15.24 48.46 18.33
CA LYS A 959 -15.61 48.70 19.75
C LYS A 959 -14.42 48.85 20.71
N GLU A 960 -13.34 48.10 20.50
CA GLU A 960 -12.12 48.22 21.31
C GLU A 960 -11.47 49.61 21.21
N LEU A 961 -11.48 50.25 20.03
CA LEU A 961 -10.93 51.60 19.85
C LEU A 961 -11.71 52.62 20.69
N PHE A 962 -13.03 52.47 20.76
CA PHE A 962 -13.87 53.31 21.63
C PHE A 962 -13.66 53.00 23.11
N ALA A 963 -13.42 51.75 23.50
CA ALA A 963 -13.08 51.42 24.89
C ALA A 963 -11.75 52.06 25.33
N ARG A 964 -10.73 52.04 24.45
CA ARG A 964 -9.46 52.74 24.66
C ARG A 964 -9.65 54.25 24.74
N ALA A 965 -10.49 54.81 23.87
CA ALA A 965 -10.83 56.23 23.88
C ALA A 965 -11.48 56.64 25.21
N ILE A 966 -12.49 55.90 25.68
CA ILE A 966 -13.14 56.13 26.98
C ILE A 966 -12.12 56.09 28.11
N HIS A 967 -11.23 55.10 28.13
CA HIS A 967 -10.22 54.96 29.16
C HIS A 967 -9.18 56.10 29.14
N HIS A 968 -8.69 56.49 27.97
CA HIS A 968 -7.69 57.56 27.82
C HIS A 968 -8.25 58.96 28.15
N LEU A 969 -9.55 59.18 27.92
CA LEU A 969 -10.25 60.40 28.35
C LEU A 969 -10.73 60.33 29.81
N SER A 970 -10.48 59.22 30.51
CA SER A 970 -10.91 59.03 31.89
C SER A 970 -9.88 59.46 32.92
N PRO A 971 -10.29 59.62 34.19
CA PRO A 971 -9.36 59.81 35.31
C PRO A 971 -8.35 58.67 35.47
N TYR A 972 -8.58 57.50 34.87
CA TYR A 972 -7.72 56.31 34.98
C TYR A 972 -6.66 56.18 33.89
N ARG A 973 -6.52 57.16 32.98
CA ARG A 973 -5.65 57.09 31.79
C ARG A 973 -4.16 56.85 32.05
N GLU A 974 -3.68 57.18 33.26
CA GLU A 974 -2.29 57.02 33.70
C GLU A 974 -1.94 55.55 34.06
N ARG A 975 -2.94 54.66 34.10
CA ARG A 975 -2.77 53.22 34.38
C ARG A 975 -3.20 52.40 33.17
N PRO A 976 -2.60 51.23 32.92
CA PRO A 976 -2.94 50.44 31.74
C PRO A 976 -4.40 49.96 31.77
N LEU A 977 -5.03 49.95 30.60
CA LEU A 977 -6.32 49.30 30.36
C LEU A 977 -6.16 47.77 30.46
N VAL A 978 -6.80 47.15 31.44
CA VAL A 978 -6.79 45.68 31.56
C VAL A 978 -7.86 45.10 30.64
N LYS A 979 -7.49 44.20 29.72
CA LYS A 979 -8.43 43.64 28.72
C LYS A 979 -8.66 42.15 28.94
N LEU A 980 -9.91 41.71 28.77
CA LEU A 980 -10.28 40.31 28.62
C LEU A 980 -11.33 40.16 27.51
N ASN A 981 -11.15 39.17 26.64
CA ASN A 981 -12.18 38.77 25.68
C ASN A 981 -12.87 37.51 26.19
N CYS A 982 -14.17 37.60 26.49
CA CYS A 982 -14.97 36.53 27.07
C CYS A 982 -15.25 35.38 26.09
N ALA A 983 -15.10 35.58 24.77
CA ALA A 983 -15.32 34.57 23.75
C ALA A 983 -14.06 33.78 23.36
N ALA A 984 -12.88 34.36 23.60
CA ALA A 984 -11.60 33.80 23.16
C ALA A 984 -11.10 32.65 24.05
N LEU A 985 -11.70 32.45 25.23
CA LEU A 985 -11.27 31.46 26.22
C LEU A 985 -12.35 30.41 26.44
N PRO A 986 -11.97 29.13 26.63
CA PRO A 986 -12.90 28.09 27.08
C PRO A 986 -13.60 28.49 28.39
N SER A 987 -14.88 28.16 28.53
CA SER A 987 -15.74 28.56 29.66
C SER A 987 -15.15 28.27 31.05
N HIS A 988 -14.38 27.19 31.20
CA HIS A 988 -13.74 26.78 32.45
C HIS A 988 -12.46 27.57 32.80
N LEU A 989 -11.84 28.28 31.85
CA LEU A 989 -10.66 29.11 32.08
C LEU A 989 -11.00 30.59 32.32
N ILE A 990 -12.19 31.04 31.88
CA ILE A 990 -12.65 32.43 32.07
C ILE A 990 -12.71 32.80 33.55
N GLU A 991 -13.15 31.88 34.40
CA GLU A 991 -13.26 32.11 35.84
C GLU A 991 -11.89 32.36 36.49
N SER A 992 -10.89 31.54 36.13
CA SER A 992 -9.51 31.68 36.61
C SER A 992 -8.85 32.95 36.10
N GLU A 993 -9.11 33.36 34.86
CA GLU A 993 -8.58 34.62 34.33
C GLU A 993 -9.24 35.83 34.98
N LEU A 994 -10.57 35.86 35.15
CA LEU A 994 -11.27 36.99 35.76
C LEU A 994 -10.92 37.19 37.24
N PHE A 995 -10.96 36.11 38.03
CA PHE A 995 -10.93 36.18 39.49
C PHE A 995 -9.65 35.61 40.12
N GLY A 996 -8.78 34.96 39.34
CA GLY A 996 -7.54 34.37 39.82
C GLY A 996 -7.76 33.07 40.61
N HIS A 997 -6.66 32.36 40.89
CA HIS A 997 -6.68 31.11 41.65
C HIS A 997 -5.49 31.01 42.61
N GLU A 998 -5.68 30.34 43.74
CA GLU A 998 -4.56 29.91 44.60
C GLU A 998 -3.97 28.58 44.10
N LYS A 999 -2.72 28.32 44.50
CA LYS A 999 -2.04 27.05 44.21
C LYS A 999 -2.86 25.87 44.75
N GLY A 1000 -3.19 24.92 43.88
CA GLY A 1000 -3.98 23.72 44.22
C GLY A 1000 -5.50 23.88 44.09
N ALA A 1001 -6.02 24.99 43.56
CA ALA A 1001 -7.46 25.21 43.41
C ALA A 1001 -8.16 24.23 42.43
N PHE A 1002 -7.45 23.70 41.44
CA PHE A 1002 -7.92 22.67 40.50
C PHE A 1002 -6.73 21.87 39.93
N THR A 1003 -7.00 20.74 39.27
CA THR A 1003 -5.97 19.92 38.61
C THR A 1003 -5.27 20.73 37.51
N GLY A 1004 -4.03 21.16 37.76
CA GLY A 1004 -3.26 22.04 36.87
C GLY A 1004 -2.89 23.40 37.47
N ALA A 1005 -3.45 23.79 38.62
CA ALA A 1005 -3.12 25.02 39.34
C ALA A 1005 -1.80 24.88 40.14
N VAL A 1006 -0.66 24.81 39.43
CA VAL A 1006 0.68 24.58 40.00
C VAL A 1006 1.21 25.80 40.78
N GLU A 1007 0.75 26.99 40.41
CA GLU A 1007 1.14 28.27 41.00
C GLU A 1007 -0.08 29.14 41.30
N LYS A 1008 0.12 30.23 42.03
CA LYS A 1008 -0.93 31.21 42.28
C LYS A 1008 -0.98 32.19 41.10
N GLN A 1009 -2.18 32.43 40.56
CA GLN A 1009 -2.40 33.41 39.49
C GLN A 1009 -3.36 34.51 39.95
N LEU A 1010 -2.97 35.77 39.74
CA LEU A 1010 -3.82 36.94 40.00
C LEU A 1010 -4.86 37.11 38.90
N GLY A 1011 -6.10 37.43 39.28
CA GLY A 1011 -7.20 37.66 38.34
C GLY A 1011 -7.13 39.04 37.68
N ARG A 1012 -7.80 39.20 36.53
CA ARG A 1012 -7.88 40.47 35.80
C ARG A 1012 -8.53 41.58 36.62
N PHE A 1013 -9.49 41.28 37.50
CA PHE A 1013 -10.04 42.29 38.41
C PHE A 1013 -9.01 42.77 39.42
N GLU A 1014 -8.18 41.87 39.97
CA GLU A 1014 -7.10 42.26 40.88
C GLU A 1014 -6.05 43.15 40.21
N LEU A 1015 -5.69 42.81 38.96
CA LEU A 1015 -4.78 43.63 38.14
C LEU A 1015 -5.41 44.97 37.75
N ALA A 1016 -6.74 45.04 37.69
CA ALA A 1016 -7.46 46.23 37.33
C ALA A 1016 -7.83 47.12 38.54
N ASP A 1017 -7.28 46.86 39.73
CA ASP A 1017 -7.56 47.66 40.92
C ASP A 1017 -7.05 49.10 40.75
N GLY A 1018 -7.98 50.05 40.86
CA GLY A 1018 -7.74 51.46 40.60
C GLY A 1018 -7.48 51.82 39.13
N THR A 1019 -7.85 50.97 38.16
CA THR A 1019 -7.84 51.28 36.72
C THR A 1019 -9.14 50.79 36.03
N THR A 1020 -9.18 50.84 34.70
CA THR A 1020 -10.31 50.38 33.89
C THR A 1020 -10.07 48.95 33.40
N ILE A 1021 -11.10 48.10 33.48
CA ILE A 1021 -11.14 46.80 32.80
C ILE A 1021 -12.09 46.85 31.59
N PHE A 1022 -11.63 46.33 30.46
CA PHE A 1022 -12.42 46.16 29.24
C PHE A 1022 -12.80 44.68 29.04
N LEU A 1023 -14.09 44.39 29.13
CA LEU A 1023 -14.69 43.07 28.91
C LEU A 1023 -15.31 43.01 27.51
N ASP A 1024 -14.60 42.41 26.56
CA ASP A 1024 -15.07 42.25 25.19
C ASP A 1024 -15.95 40.98 25.06
N GLU A 1025 -16.96 41.07 24.20
CA GLU A 1025 -17.97 40.02 23.98
C GLU A 1025 -18.65 39.52 25.27
N ILE A 1026 -19.10 40.44 26.12
CA ILE A 1026 -19.71 40.12 27.43
C ILE A 1026 -20.95 39.23 27.34
N GLY A 1027 -21.64 39.22 26.19
CA GLY A 1027 -22.77 38.32 25.92
C GLY A 1027 -22.39 36.83 25.85
N GLU A 1028 -21.10 36.51 25.72
CA GLU A 1028 -20.58 35.13 25.73
C GLU A 1028 -20.22 34.65 27.15
N LEU A 1029 -20.38 35.49 28.18
CA LEU A 1029 -20.04 35.13 29.56
C LEU A 1029 -20.99 34.02 30.08
N PRO A 1030 -20.46 32.86 30.53
CA PRO A 1030 -21.28 31.77 31.05
C PRO A 1030 -22.20 32.21 32.19
N LEU A 1031 -23.45 31.70 32.20
CA LEU A 1031 -24.47 32.01 33.21
C LEU A 1031 -23.97 31.82 34.66
N GLU A 1032 -23.08 30.85 34.89
CA GLU A 1032 -22.52 30.53 36.20
C GLU A 1032 -21.57 31.61 36.74
N LEU A 1033 -20.94 32.39 35.85
CA LEU A 1033 -19.99 33.45 36.21
C LEU A 1033 -20.66 34.83 36.32
N GLN A 1034 -21.81 35.01 35.71
CA GLN A 1034 -22.58 36.25 35.75
C GLN A 1034 -22.91 36.73 37.19
N PRO A 1035 -23.26 35.87 38.18
CA PRO A 1035 -23.44 36.28 39.57
C PRO A 1035 -22.16 36.78 40.24
N LYS A 1036 -21.01 36.19 39.91
CA LYS A 1036 -19.70 36.62 40.45
C LYS A 1036 -19.29 37.98 39.89
N LEU A 1037 -19.50 38.19 38.60
CA LEU A 1037 -19.32 39.50 37.97
C LEU A 1037 -20.29 40.54 38.56
N LEU A 1038 -21.53 40.15 38.83
CA LEU A 1038 -22.50 41.02 39.48
C LEU A 1038 -22.03 41.46 40.87
N ARG A 1039 -21.45 40.55 41.67
CA ARG A 1039 -20.87 40.88 42.99
C ARG A 1039 -19.71 41.87 42.89
N VAL A 1040 -18.88 41.77 41.86
CA VAL A 1040 -17.83 42.77 41.60
C VAL A 1040 -18.43 44.14 41.28
N LEU A 1041 -19.47 44.19 40.44
CA LEU A 1041 -20.11 45.45 40.05
C LEU A 1041 -20.95 46.09 41.17
N GLN A 1042 -21.50 45.28 42.08
CA GLN A 1042 -22.36 45.73 43.18
C GLN A 1042 -21.57 46.10 44.44
N ASP A 1043 -20.70 45.20 44.89
CA ASP A 1043 -20.04 45.29 46.19
C ASP A 1043 -18.56 45.66 46.07
N GLY A 1044 -18.00 45.67 44.86
CA GLY A 1044 -16.56 45.84 44.64
C GLY A 1044 -15.76 44.67 45.22
N GLU A 1045 -16.35 43.48 45.30
CA GLU A 1045 -15.78 42.33 46.00
C GLU A 1045 -15.74 41.09 45.10
N PHE A 1046 -14.67 40.31 45.18
CA PHE A 1046 -14.58 38.96 44.61
C PHE A 1046 -13.75 38.01 45.47
N GLU A 1047 -13.80 36.72 45.14
CA GLU A 1047 -13.04 35.66 45.79
C GLU A 1047 -12.19 34.94 44.74
N ARG A 1048 -10.97 34.54 45.11
CA ARG A 1048 -10.12 33.70 44.24
C ARG A 1048 -10.61 32.25 44.25
N LEU A 1049 -10.40 31.53 43.16
CA LEU A 1049 -10.62 30.09 43.13
C LEU A 1049 -9.72 29.38 44.16
N GLY A 1050 -10.33 28.52 44.98
CA GLY A 1050 -9.65 27.79 46.04
C GLY A 1050 -9.41 28.58 47.34
N ASN A 1051 -9.85 29.84 47.43
CA ASN A 1051 -9.74 30.65 48.65
C ASN A 1051 -11.01 31.48 48.93
N PRO A 1052 -11.74 31.19 50.01
CA PRO A 1052 -12.98 31.90 50.34
C PRO A 1052 -12.74 33.34 50.87
N LYS A 1053 -11.49 33.81 50.91
CA LYS A 1053 -11.18 35.19 51.34
C LYS A 1053 -11.67 36.19 50.31
N THR A 1054 -12.65 37.00 50.70
CA THR A 1054 -13.14 38.12 49.92
C THR A 1054 -12.09 39.23 49.81
N LEU A 1055 -11.85 39.68 48.57
CA LEU A 1055 -10.96 40.78 48.21
C LEU A 1055 -11.78 41.96 47.71
N LYS A 1056 -11.43 43.17 48.14
CA LYS A 1056 -12.03 44.41 47.65
C LYS A 1056 -11.23 44.97 46.49
N VAL A 1057 -11.93 45.41 45.45
CA VAL A 1057 -11.37 46.00 44.23
C VAL A 1057 -12.20 47.20 43.81
N LYS A 1058 -11.53 48.29 43.42
CA LYS A 1058 -12.18 49.47 42.83
C LYS A 1058 -11.78 49.60 41.36
N THR A 1059 -12.58 49.02 40.46
CA THR A 1059 -12.30 48.99 39.02
C THR A 1059 -13.45 49.61 38.23
N ARG A 1060 -13.12 50.45 37.24
CA ARG A 1060 -14.11 50.91 36.24
C ARG A 1060 -14.31 49.83 35.18
N VAL A 1061 -15.55 49.48 34.87
CA VAL A 1061 -15.86 48.44 33.87
C VAL A 1061 -16.36 49.06 32.57
N ILE A 1062 -15.74 48.68 31.45
CA ILE A 1062 -16.26 48.92 30.10
C ILE A 1062 -16.57 47.55 29.51
N ALA A 1063 -17.81 47.31 29.10
CA ALA A 1063 -18.22 46.06 28.48
C ALA A 1063 -18.61 46.27 27.02
N ALA A 1064 -18.31 45.32 26.14
CA ALA A 1064 -18.72 45.36 24.75
C ALA A 1064 -19.46 44.07 24.34
N THR A 1065 -20.45 44.19 23.48
CA THR A 1065 -21.18 43.03 22.93
C THR A 1065 -21.62 43.28 21.49
N ASN A 1066 -21.67 42.20 20.71
CA ASN A 1066 -22.29 42.11 19.39
C ASN A 1066 -23.69 41.46 19.43
N ARG A 1067 -24.06 40.82 20.54
CA ARG A 1067 -25.37 40.21 20.75
C ARG A 1067 -26.39 41.23 21.26
N ASP A 1068 -27.65 41.01 20.92
CA ASP A 1068 -28.78 41.71 21.52
C ASP A 1068 -29.04 41.15 22.93
N LEU A 1069 -28.59 41.88 23.96
CA LEU A 1069 -28.71 41.41 25.34
C LEU A 1069 -30.17 41.34 25.82
N ASP A 1070 -31.09 42.12 25.25
CA ASP A 1070 -32.52 42.03 25.59
C ASP A 1070 -33.14 40.72 25.07
N GLU A 1071 -32.68 40.22 23.93
CA GLU A 1071 -33.02 38.89 23.43
C GLU A 1071 -32.36 37.78 24.27
N GLU A 1072 -31.08 37.91 24.63
CA GLU A 1072 -30.38 36.92 25.48
C GLU A 1072 -31.01 36.78 26.88
N ILE A 1073 -31.57 37.88 27.43
CA ILE A 1073 -32.37 37.85 28.66
C ILE A 1073 -33.68 37.10 28.46
N ARG A 1074 -34.40 37.36 27.35
CA ARG A 1074 -35.64 36.63 27.01
C ARG A 1074 -35.41 35.13 26.84
N GLN A 1075 -34.24 34.76 26.32
CA GLN A 1075 -33.84 33.36 26.13
C GLN A 1075 -33.20 32.73 27.38
N GLY A 1076 -33.15 33.45 28.51
CA GLY A 1076 -32.65 32.95 29.79
C GLY A 1076 -31.14 32.75 29.85
N ARG A 1077 -30.38 33.22 28.85
CA ARG A 1077 -28.92 33.07 28.74
C ARG A 1077 -28.12 34.22 29.35
N PHE A 1078 -28.77 35.34 29.61
CA PHE A 1078 -28.16 36.49 30.28
C PHE A 1078 -29.04 36.97 31.43
N ARG A 1079 -28.43 37.28 32.57
CA ARG A 1079 -29.17 37.72 33.74
C ARG A 1079 -29.60 39.18 33.61
N LYS A 1080 -30.89 39.41 33.87
CA LYS A 1080 -31.52 40.74 33.80
C LYS A 1080 -30.90 41.74 34.79
N ASP A 1081 -30.52 41.29 35.99
CA ASP A 1081 -29.88 42.12 37.02
C ASP A 1081 -28.48 42.61 36.60
N LEU A 1082 -27.68 41.75 35.99
CA LEU A 1082 -26.36 42.09 35.44
C LEU A 1082 -26.47 43.07 34.27
N PHE A 1083 -27.43 42.87 33.37
CA PHE A 1083 -27.66 43.78 32.24
C PHE A 1083 -27.88 45.23 32.69
N TYR A 1084 -28.71 45.48 33.71
CA TYR A 1084 -28.93 46.84 34.21
C TYR A 1084 -27.71 47.48 34.87
N ARG A 1085 -26.73 46.69 35.33
CA ARG A 1085 -25.48 47.21 35.91
C ARG A 1085 -24.36 47.37 34.90
N LEU A 1086 -24.44 46.67 33.77
CA LEU A 1086 -23.56 46.90 32.63
C LEU A 1086 -24.07 48.04 31.74
N SER A 1087 -25.38 48.13 31.53
CA SER A 1087 -26.05 49.12 30.67
C SER A 1087 -26.35 50.45 31.38
N VAL A 1088 -25.42 50.95 32.21
CA VAL A 1088 -25.60 52.24 32.89
C VAL A 1088 -25.50 53.40 31.89
N TYR A 1089 -24.57 53.29 30.93
CA TYR A 1089 -24.47 54.22 29.82
C TYR A 1089 -24.18 53.45 28.51
N PRO A 1090 -25.22 53.11 27.72
CA PRO A 1090 -25.03 52.38 26.46
C PRO A 1090 -24.61 53.32 25.31
N ILE A 1091 -23.56 52.92 24.59
CA ILE A 1091 -23.07 53.61 23.38
C ILE A 1091 -23.12 52.63 22.22
N THR A 1092 -23.92 52.96 21.20
CA THR A 1092 -24.05 52.13 19.99
C THR A 1092 -23.10 52.61 18.90
N VAL A 1093 -22.13 51.77 18.55
CA VAL A 1093 -21.19 52.01 17.44
C VAL A 1093 -21.85 51.60 16.12
N PRO A 1094 -22.01 52.53 15.14
CA PRO A 1094 -22.68 52.24 13.88
C PRO A 1094 -21.87 51.28 13.00
N ALA A 1095 -22.57 50.35 12.35
CA ALA A 1095 -22.00 49.47 11.33
C ALA A 1095 -21.47 50.26 10.13
N LEU A 1096 -20.44 49.74 9.43
CA LEU A 1096 -19.81 50.41 8.29
C LEU A 1096 -20.81 50.84 7.20
N ARG A 1097 -21.83 50.03 6.92
CA ARG A 1097 -22.90 50.36 5.95
C ARG A 1097 -23.75 51.57 6.33
N LYS A 1098 -23.79 51.97 7.60
CA LYS A 1098 -24.48 53.18 8.09
C LYS A 1098 -23.57 54.42 8.07
N ARG A 1099 -22.29 54.26 7.76
CA ARG A 1099 -21.28 55.32 7.63
C ARG A 1099 -20.48 55.20 6.33
N GLN A 1100 -21.16 55.01 5.20
CA GLN A 1100 -20.53 54.83 3.88
C GLN A 1100 -19.61 56.00 3.47
N GLN A 1101 -19.88 57.20 4.00
CA GLN A 1101 -19.07 58.40 3.77
C GLN A 1101 -17.65 58.27 4.35
N ASP A 1102 -17.45 57.41 5.34
CA ASP A 1102 -16.13 57.18 5.97
C ASP A 1102 -15.27 56.17 5.18
N ILE A 1103 -15.84 55.42 4.23
CA ILE A 1103 -15.14 54.38 3.47
C ILE A 1103 -13.91 54.92 2.73
N PRO A 1104 -13.95 56.06 2.01
CA PRO A 1104 -12.77 56.59 1.33
C PRO A 1104 -11.62 56.94 2.29
N LEU A 1105 -11.94 57.53 3.45
CA LEU A 1105 -10.95 57.87 4.48
C LEU A 1105 -10.29 56.60 5.05
N LEU A 1106 -11.09 55.58 5.34
CA LEU A 1106 -10.62 54.28 5.83
C LEU A 1106 -9.76 53.56 4.79
N VAL A 1107 -10.17 53.54 3.52
CA VAL A 1107 -9.41 52.92 2.42
C VAL A 1107 -8.06 53.61 2.23
N GLY A 1108 -8.03 54.94 2.23
CA GLY A 1108 -6.78 55.71 2.12
C GLY A 1108 -5.80 55.38 3.24
N ALA A 1109 -6.28 55.36 4.49
CA ALA A 1109 -5.47 55.03 5.65
C ALA A 1109 -4.95 53.58 5.63
N PHE A 1110 -5.78 52.62 5.24
CA PHE A 1110 -5.37 51.21 5.14
C PHE A 1110 -4.35 50.99 4.03
N VAL A 1111 -4.53 51.59 2.85
CA VAL A 1111 -3.55 51.51 1.76
C VAL A 1111 -2.22 52.08 2.23
N GLN A 1112 -2.19 53.29 2.81
CA GLN A 1112 -0.96 53.90 3.30
C GLN A 1112 -0.26 53.02 4.35
N ARG A 1113 -1.03 52.45 5.29
CA ARG A 1113 -0.51 51.57 6.34
C ARG A 1113 0.10 50.29 5.78
N PHE A 1114 -0.60 49.60 4.87
CA PHE A 1114 -0.12 48.35 4.29
C PHE A 1114 0.99 48.56 3.28
N SER A 1115 0.95 49.64 2.48
CA SER A 1115 2.04 50.08 1.62
C SER A 1115 3.33 50.31 2.39
N LYS A 1116 3.28 51.03 3.52
CA LYS A 1116 4.44 51.27 4.39
C LYS A 1116 4.98 49.97 5.00
N LYS A 1117 4.10 49.04 5.38
CA LYS A 1117 4.48 47.75 5.98
C LYS A 1117 5.11 46.78 4.96
N LEU A 1118 4.64 46.79 3.72
CA LEU A 1118 5.07 45.86 2.67
C LEU A 1118 6.14 46.45 1.74
N GLY A 1119 6.53 47.72 1.93
CA GLY A 1119 7.50 48.40 1.08
C GLY A 1119 7.02 48.62 -0.37
N LYS A 1120 5.70 48.64 -0.59
CA LYS A 1120 5.08 48.84 -1.92
C LYS A 1120 4.46 50.23 -2.01
N SER A 1121 4.71 50.95 -3.11
CA SER A 1121 4.04 52.22 -3.40
C SER A 1121 2.78 52.00 -4.23
N ILE A 1122 1.63 52.43 -3.70
CA ILE A 1122 0.35 52.49 -4.43
C ILE A 1122 0.07 53.97 -4.69
N ASP A 1123 0.21 54.40 -5.93
CA ASP A 1123 0.20 55.81 -6.32
C ASP A 1123 -1.20 56.27 -6.76
N ALA A 1124 -2.08 55.35 -7.15
CA ALA A 1124 -3.44 55.67 -7.59
C ALA A 1124 -4.49 54.60 -7.19
N ILE A 1125 -5.68 55.07 -6.79
CA ILE A 1125 -6.88 54.24 -6.63
C ILE A 1125 -7.88 54.71 -7.69
N PRO A 1126 -8.23 53.90 -8.70
CA PRO A 1126 -9.18 54.29 -9.74
C PRO A 1126 -10.53 54.68 -9.13
N GLN A 1127 -11.15 55.75 -9.67
CA GLN A 1127 -12.46 56.23 -9.18
C GLN A 1127 -13.53 55.14 -9.25
N LYS A 1128 -13.48 54.28 -10.27
CA LYS A 1128 -14.36 53.12 -10.42
C LYS A 1128 -14.21 52.11 -9.25
N THR A 1129 -12.99 51.92 -8.76
CA THR A 1129 -12.70 51.04 -7.62
C THR A 1129 -13.20 51.64 -6.32
N MET A 1130 -13.02 52.95 -6.12
CA MET A 1130 -13.58 53.65 -4.94
C MET A 1130 -15.12 53.60 -4.92
N GLN A 1131 -15.76 53.82 -6.07
CA GLN A 1131 -17.22 53.70 -6.21
C GLN A 1131 -17.71 52.28 -5.93
N ALA A 1132 -17.00 51.26 -6.42
CA ALA A 1132 -17.34 49.86 -6.16
C ALA A 1132 -17.26 49.53 -4.65
N LEU A 1133 -16.24 50.01 -3.94
CA LEU A 1133 -16.11 49.84 -2.49
C LEU A 1133 -17.21 50.56 -1.70
N GLN A 1134 -17.65 51.74 -2.14
CA GLN A 1134 -18.72 52.48 -1.49
C GLN A 1134 -20.11 51.87 -1.73
N GLN A 1135 -20.35 51.31 -2.92
CA GLN A 1135 -21.62 50.67 -3.30
C GLN A 1135 -21.76 49.23 -2.79
N TYR A 1136 -20.66 48.61 -2.34
CA TYR A 1136 -20.68 47.26 -1.80
C TYR A 1136 -21.48 47.19 -0.49
N ALA A 1137 -22.35 46.17 -0.37
CA ALA A 1137 -23.19 45.96 0.80
C ALA A 1137 -22.39 45.35 1.98
N TRP A 1138 -21.46 46.13 2.55
CA TRP A 1138 -20.64 45.67 3.68
C TRP A 1138 -21.53 45.17 4.83
N PRO A 1139 -21.29 43.94 5.35
CA PRO A 1139 -22.11 43.35 6.42
C PRO A 1139 -21.93 44.06 7.77
N GLY A 1140 -21.10 45.10 7.84
CA GLY A 1140 -21.00 46.03 8.97
C GLY A 1140 -19.62 46.16 9.58
N ASN A 1141 -18.67 45.32 9.18
CA ASN A 1141 -17.36 45.18 9.82
C ASN A 1141 -16.25 45.96 9.08
N VAL A 1142 -15.51 46.83 9.81
CA VAL A 1142 -14.36 47.58 9.27
C VAL A 1142 -13.16 46.67 9.00
N ARG A 1143 -13.02 45.57 9.76
CA ARG A 1143 -11.98 44.55 9.59
C ARG A 1143 -12.11 43.82 8.24
N GLU A 1144 -13.31 43.65 7.72
CA GLU A 1144 -13.49 43.05 6.38
C GLU A 1144 -12.99 43.99 5.29
N LEU A 1145 -13.35 45.28 5.36
CA LEU A 1145 -12.79 46.29 4.46
C LEU A 1145 -11.26 46.30 4.55
N GLN A 1146 -10.72 46.29 5.77
CA GLN A 1146 -9.27 46.22 6.01
C GLN A 1146 -8.62 45.00 5.33
N ASN A 1147 -9.19 43.81 5.49
CA ASN A 1147 -8.68 42.57 4.91
C ASN A 1147 -8.77 42.56 3.37
N VAL A 1148 -9.85 43.11 2.80
CA VAL A 1148 -10.00 43.24 1.34
C VAL A 1148 -8.93 44.16 0.77
N ILE A 1149 -8.64 45.28 1.45
CA ILE A 1149 -7.57 46.20 1.07
C ILE A 1149 -6.19 45.57 1.25
N GLU A 1150 -5.92 44.88 2.35
CA GLU A 1150 -4.64 44.18 2.58
C GLU A 1150 -4.35 43.18 1.46
N ARG A 1151 -5.33 42.32 1.15
CA ARG A 1151 -5.22 41.35 0.06
C ARG A 1151 -4.98 42.05 -1.28
N ALA A 1152 -5.73 43.12 -1.58
CA ALA A 1152 -5.57 43.86 -2.82
C ALA A 1152 -4.16 44.47 -2.94
N VAL A 1153 -3.61 45.06 -1.87
CA VAL A 1153 -2.23 45.61 -1.88
C VAL A 1153 -1.19 44.49 -2.07
N VAL A 1154 -1.42 43.30 -1.53
CA VAL A 1154 -0.55 42.13 -1.74
C VAL A 1154 -0.57 41.68 -3.20
N THR A 1155 -1.76 41.52 -3.80
CA THR A 1155 -1.94 40.97 -5.15
C THR A 1155 -1.67 41.96 -6.28
N THR A 1156 -1.63 43.26 -5.99
CA THR A 1156 -1.40 44.27 -7.04
C THR A 1156 0.06 44.22 -7.51
N VAL A 1157 0.24 44.20 -8.85
CA VAL A 1157 1.52 44.13 -9.55
C VAL A 1157 1.96 45.51 -10.08
N ASP A 1158 1.00 46.38 -10.42
CA ASP A 1158 1.22 47.79 -10.78
C ASP A 1158 1.04 48.73 -9.57
N ASN A 1159 1.40 50.01 -9.69
CA ASN A 1159 1.20 50.99 -8.60
C ASN A 1159 -0.27 51.46 -8.48
N THR A 1160 -1.22 50.74 -9.07
CA THR A 1160 -2.64 51.12 -9.13
C THR A 1160 -3.52 50.04 -8.49
N LEU A 1161 -4.21 50.38 -7.40
CA LEU A 1161 -5.03 49.39 -6.67
C LEU A 1161 -6.29 49.01 -7.44
N ARG A 1162 -6.35 47.79 -7.98
CA ARG A 1162 -7.56 47.25 -8.64
C ARG A 1162 -8.18 46.16 -7.76
N ILE A 1163 -9.49 46.26 -7.56
CA ILE A 1163 -10.24 45.32 -6.72
C ILE A 1163 -11.38 44.74 -7.56
N GLU A 1164 -11.38 43.42 -7.69
CA GLU A 1164 -12.54 42.66 -8.16
C GLU A 1164 -13.32 42.20 -6.92
N LEU A 1165 -14.49 42.79 -6.70
CA LEU A 1165 -15.40 42.38 -5.63
C LEU A 1165 -16.23 41.17 -6.11
N PRO A 1166 -16.46 40.14 -5.27
CA PRO A 1166 -17.29 39.00 -5.65
C PRO A 1166 -18.69 39.46 -6.04
N ALA A 1167 -19.20 39.01 -7.19
CA ALA A 1167 -20.60 39.24 -7.57
C ALA A 1167 -21.52 38.46 -6.63
N LEU A 1168 -22.31 39.17 -5.82
CA LEU A 1168 -23.35 38.58 -4.98
C LEU A 1168 -24.47 38.03 -5.89
N SER A 1169 -24.55 36.71 -5.99
CA SER A 1169 -25.75 36.03 -6.45
C SER A 1169 -26.93 36.41 -5.55
N ASN A 1170 -27.97 37.00 -6.14
CA ASN A 1170 -29.28 37.18 -5.50
C ASN A 1170 -29.86 35.80 -5.15
N ALA A 1171 -29.52 35.28 -3.98
CA ALA A 1171 -30.21 34.15 -3.36
C ALA A 1171 -31.03 34.69 -2.19
N THR A 1172 -32.33 34.79 -2.45
CA THR A 1172 -33.39 34.92 -1.44
C THR A 1172 -33.13 33.99 -0.26
N ALA A 1173 -33.04 34.55 0.94
CA ALA A 1173 -32.90 33.81 2.18
C ALA A 1173 -34.17 33.00 2.47
N THR A 1174 -34.15 31.70 2.18
CA THR A 1174 -34.94 30.69 2.89
C THR A 1174 -34.01 30.01 3.88
N GLY A 1175 -34.47 29.88 5.13
CA GLY A 1175 -33.67 29.60 6.31
C GLY A 1175 -32.76 28.38 6.19
N ALA A 1176 -31.45 28.60 6.30
CA ALA A 1176 -30.48 27.55 6.50
C ALA A 1176 -30.62 27.01 7.94
N LYS A 1177 -31.04 25.74 8.06
CA LYS A 1177 -31.01 24.99 9.32
C LYS A 1177 -29.57 24.93 9.82
N THR A 1178 -29.37 25.16 11.12
CA THR A 1178 -28.04 25.08 11.72
C THR A 1178 -27.54 23.64 11.71
N LEU A 1179 -26.23 23.45 11.80
CA LEU A 1179 -25.61 22.11 11.88
C LEU A 1179 -26.16 21.32 13.09
N GLU A 1180 -26.53 22.04 14.15
CA GLU A 1180 -27.17 21.52 15.35
C GLU A 1180 -28.62 21.06 15.10
N ASP A 1181 -29.38 21.78 14.25
CA ASP A 1181 -30.72 21.37 13.81
C ASP A 1181 -30.70 20.10 12.96
N ILE A 1182 -29.70 19.95 12.08
CA ILE A 1182 -29.51 18.76 11.25
C ILE A 1182 -29.10 17.56 12.11
N GLU A 1183 -28.19 17.75 13.08
CA GLU A 1183 -27.79 16.69 14.01
C GLU A 1183 -28.96 16.25 14.89
N ARG A 1184 -29.77 17.20 15.38
CA ARG A 1184 -30.97 16.93 16.18
C ARG A 1184 -32.01 16.14 15.39
N GLU A 1185 -32.28 16.52 14.15
CA GLU A 1185 -33.25 15.85 13.28
C GLU A 1185 -32.80 14.43 12.93
N HIS A 1186 -31.50 14.23 12.71
CA HIS A 1186 -30.93 12.90 12.44
C HIS A 1186 -31.03 11.96 13.65
N ILE A 1187 -30.69 12.45 14.85
CA ILE A 1187 -30.80 11.67 16.09
C ILE A 1187 -32.26 11.34 16.41
N LEU A 1188 -33.19 12.28 16.21
CA LEU A 1188 -34.64 12.06 16.40
C LEU A 1188 -35.19 10.98 15.46
N LYS A 1189 -34.88 11.05 14.15
CA LYS A 1189 -35.29 10.02 13.18
C LYS A 1189 -34.77 8.64 13.55
N THR A 1190 -33.52 8.54 13.99
CA THR A 1190 -32.94 7.25 14.37
C THR A 1190 -33.51 6.72 15.69
N LEU A 1191 -33.87 7.59 16.63
CA LEU A 1191 -34.61 7.21 17.84
C LEU A 1191 -36.04 6.74 17.52
N GLU A 1192 -36.78 7.41 16.64
CA GLU A 1192 -38.11 6.98 16.21
C GLU A 1192 -38.07 5.63 15.48
N ALA A 1193 -37.12 5.45 14.56
CA ALA A 1193 -36.94 4.22 13.79
C ALA A 1193 -36.48 3.01 14.65
N THR A 1194 -36.05 3.25 15.88
CA THR A 1194 -35.67 2.22 16.87
C THR A 1194 -36.63 2.15 18.06
N GLN A 1195 -37.81 2.76 17.94
CA GLN A 1195 -38.82 2.85 19.01
C GLN A 1195 -38.27 3.41 20.34
N TRP A 1196 -37.35 4.36 20.24
CA TRP A 1196 -36.64 5.01 21.34
C TRP A 1196 -35.77 4.07 22.18
N LYS A 1197 -35.40 2.91 21.62
CA LYS A 1197 -34.49 1.97 22.29
C LYS A 1197 -33.06 2.44 22.10
N ILE A 1198 -32.44 2.96 23.16
CA ILE A 1198 -31.09 3.57 23.09
C ILE A 1198 -29.99 2.50 23.06
N GLU A 1199 -30.17 1.38 23.77
CA GLU A 1199 -29.18 0.32 23.98
C GLU A 1199 -29.60 -1.02 23.35
N GLY A 1200 -28.62 -1.81 22.88
CA GLY A 1200 -28.79 -3.10 22.21
C GLY A 1200 -28.29 -3.11 20.76
N ALA A 1201 -28.18 -4.29 20.14
CA ALA A 1201 -27.67 -4.44 18.77
C ALA A 1201 -28.49 -3.67 17.71
N GLU A 1202 -29.80 -3.49 17.95
CA GLU A 1202 -30.68 -2.66 17.13
C GLU A 1202 -31.04 -1.30 17.78
N GLY A 1203 -30.32 -0.90 18.83
CA GLY A 1203 -30.55 0.37 19.51
C GLY A 1203 -30.05 1.57 18.71
N ALA A 1204 -30.62 2.75 18.97
CA ALA A 1204 -30.26 4.01 18.31
C ALA A 1204 -28.77 4.32 18.39
N ALA A 1205 -28.10 3.95 19.49
CA ALA A 1205 -26.66 4.15 19.66
C ALA A 1205 -25.85 3.31 18.66
N ALA A 1206 -26.20 2.03 18.47
CA ALA A 1206 -25.55 1.16 17.50
C ALA A 1206 -25.79 1.61 16.06
N ARG A 1207 -27.02 2.05 15.72
CA ARG A 1207 -27.36 2.58 14.39
C ARG A 1207 -26.69 3.91 14.06
N LEU A 1208 -26.42 4.74 15.08
CA LEU A 1208 -25.68 5.99 14.93
C LEU A 1208 -24.17 5.81 15.07
N GLY A 1209 -23.68 4.59 15.31
CA GLY A 1209 -22.25 4.30 15.52
C GLY A 1209 -21.67 4.95 16.78
N LEU A 1210 -22.49 5.27 17.78
CA LEU A 1210 -22.10 5.96 19.01
C LEU A 1210 -22.21 5.01 20.21
N ASN A 1211 -21.37 5.21 21.22
CA ASN A 1211 -21.57 4.55 22.52
C ASN A 1211 -22.89 5.05 23.16
N PRO A 1212 -23.70 4.19 23.79
CA PRO A 1212 -24.96 4.60 24.42
C PRO A 1212 -24.84 5.76 25.42
N SER A 1213 -23.74 5.84 26.16
CA SER A 1213 -23.46 6.95 27.06
C SER A 1213 -23.24 8.27 26.30
N THR A 1214 -22.55 8.22 25.15
CA THR A 1214 -22.35 9.35 24.25
C THR A 1214 -23.65 9.79 23.59
N LEU A 1215 -24.49 8.85 23.14
CA LEU A 1215 -25.79 9.19 22.58
C LEU A 1215 -26.70 9.85 23.63
N ARG A 1216 -26.74 9.35 24.88
CA ARG A 1216 -27.47 10.00 25.98
C ARG A 1216 -26.94 11.41 26.28
N SER A 1217 -25.63 11.61 26.24
CA SER A 1217 -25.02 12.94 26.39
C SER A 1217 -25.41 13.88 25.25
N ARG A 1218 -25.44 13.41 24.00
CA ARG A 1218 -25.86 14.21 22.84
C ARG A 1218 -27.35 14.50 22.84
N MET A 1219 -28.18 13.53 23.22
CA MET A 1219 -29.63 13.73 23.42
C MET A 1219 -29.89 14.79 24.49
N ASN A 1220 -29.15 14.77 25.61
CA ASN A 1220 -29.26 15.80 26.63
C ASN A 1220 -28.78 17.18 26.15
N LYS A 1221 -27.68 17.25 25.39
CA LYS A 1221 -27.17 18.49 24.81
C LYS A 1221 -28.15 19.11 23.80
N LEU A 1222 -28.77 18.29 22.96
CA LEU A 1222 -29.71 18.70 21.91
C LEU A 1222 -31.17 18.79 22.39
N GLY A 1223 -31.42 18.59 23.69
CA GLY A 1223 -32.77 18.65 24.27
C GLY A 1223 -33.76 17.61 23.72
N ILE A 1224 -33.27 16.42 23.33
CA ILE A 1224 -34.07 15.31 22.80
C ILE A 1224 -34.51 14.42 23.98
N ARG A 1225 -35.81 14.43 24.30
CA ARG A 1225 -36.42 13.59 25.33
C ARG A 1225 -37.70 12.96 24.80
N ARG A 1226 -37.99 11.73 25.22
CA ARG A 1226 -39.25 11.04 24.90
C ARG A 1226 -40.34 11.70 25.75
N VAL A 1227 -41.32 12.31 25.10
CA VAL A 1227 -42.53 12.84 25.77
C VAL A 1227 -43.46 11.69 26.09
#